data_AF-G5ST51-F1
#
_entry.id   AF-G5ST51-F1
#
_cell.length_a   1.000
_cell.length_b   1.000
_cell.length_c   1.000
_cell.angle_alpha   90.00
_cell.angle_beta   90.00
_cell.angle_gamma   90.00
#
_symmetry.space_group_name_H-M   'P 1'
#
loop_
_entity.id
_entity.type
_entity.pdbx_description
1 polymer ?
#
loop_
_entity_poly.entity_id
_entity_poly.type
_entity_poly.pdbx_seq_one_letter_code
_entity_poly.pdbx_strand_id
1 'polypeptide(L)'
;MFRQLMFSCACLAVLSAEAQKDKPWWLDPEVNEVNTMAPRAAFFAYETENLAKADQKARSERYLSLEGKWKFNFSKDHDKAPRDFYSLKYDDSQWTDFPVPGILELNGYGDAIYSNNGYPWRTQFRPEPPFVEERNNYTGSYRKMVTVPADWKGERIYLHVGSATSNLMVWVNGKFVGYSEDSKVSAEFDLTKYLTPGKENLIAMQVMRWCDGSYLEDQDFWRFTGIAREVYLYARPQAHIADLFITPDLVNNYQDGTLEVKLNAVGAKGETVMFSLKDKEGKEVAAQTAKVGGNGEVKINFDIKNPLKWTAETPNLYTLYTTLMDGKQVAEVVPQRVGFRKVEIKNAQVLVNGQPVLFKGANRHELDPVTGYVVSMDRMLEDIRVMKELNINAVRTCHYPNDPRWYELCDIYGIYMVAEANIESHGMGYGDKTLAKEPTYEKAHLERNESNIKIYKNHPSIIFWSVGNEAGYGPNFEKAYDLVKAYDPSRPCQYEQAGQNGKTDIFCPMYYDYGGCDKYSQGDNPRPLIQCEYAHAMGNSMGGFKEYWDMVRKYPKYQGGFIWDFVDQGLRVKNKQGKTIYAYGGDFGRYPTSDHNFNCNGIINPDRKPNPHANEVRYYYQNIWATAKDLKVGEVEVYNENFFKSLDDVELQWTLESEGKILANGRNALDIPAQQKRVVKLDGYSLPADVKGEVVLNLDFVLKKAEPMLDAGYAVAREQFVVNPYTFPTMESVLAVTSGKYDTRKVEKEEKVAWVTLSAGNTSVTFNHWNGWIDYLGVDGKPMLEEGYAITPDFWRAPTDNDYGAGTQRKLHAWKNPEMKMKSFKVVENEGKAEKGVEVVYDMPSVEATLTMTYTLTPAGELVVNEAMTVNKDAKHKPELMRYGMQLVMPKAYNMLTYYGKGPGENYIDRNNGDRLGVYDAKVADQYWGYVRPQESGNKTEVRYWQVKDENGKGLEFYSFAPMECSTLNYLASDLDDGWDKNAHQSHSGDLTPRDFSVVKLAARQRGLACVNSWGAIPLEQYRMPYQDYSFTYVIRPL
;
A
#
# COMPACT_ATOMS: atom_id res chain seq x y z
N MET A 1 64.15 20.59 -40.37
CA MET A 1 62.90 19.80 -40.52
C MET A 1 62.70 18.76 -39.42
N PHE A 2 63.64 17.84 -39.17
CA PHE A 2 63.44 16.76 -38.17
C PHE A 2 63.23 17.23 -36.71
N ARG A 3 63.86 18.32 -36.28
CA ARG A 3 63.65 18.90 -34.93
C ARG A 3 62.32 19.64 -34.76
N GLN A 4 61.73 20.19 -35.83
CA GLN A 4 60.42 20.84 -35.77
C GLN A 4 59.28 19.81 -35.80
N LEU A 5 59.45 18.67 -36.49
CA LEU A 5 58.46 17.59 -36.49
C LEU A 5 58.35 16.89 -35.13
N MET A 6 59.47 16.68 -34.43
CA MET A 6 59.45 16.12 -33.07
C MET A 6 58.86 17.08 -32.02
N PHE A 7 59.07 18.39 -32.16
CA PHE A 7 58.44 19.36 -31.25
C PHE A 7 56.93 19.47 -31.49
N SER A 8 56.48 19.40 -32.76
CA SER A 8 55.05 19.37 -33.08
C SER A 8 54.37 18.06 -32.66
N CYS A 9 55.03 16.90 -32.77
CA CYS A 9 54.49 15.63 -32.28
C CYS A 9 54.49 15.55 -30.74
N ALA A 10 55.48 16.13 -30.06
CA ALA A 10 55.49 16.23 -28.60
C ALA A 10 54.44 17.21 -28.08
N CYS A 11 54.24 18.36 -28.74
CA CYS A 11 53.14 19.28 -28.42
C CYS A 11 51.77 18.67 -28.75
N LEU A 12 51.62 17.87 -29.81
CA LEU A 12 50.38 17.15 -30.12
C LEU A 12 50.13 15.99 -29.15
N ALA A 13 51.18 15.31 -28.65
CA ALA A 13 51.06 14.28 -27.62
C ALA A 13 50.75 14.86 -26.23
N VAL A 14 51.30 16.03 -25.90
CA VAL A 14 50.97 16.76 -24.66
C VAL A 14 49.57 17.39 -24.76
N LEU A 15 49.18 17.91 -25.92
CA LEU A 15 47.81 18.40 -26.15
C LEU A 15 46.77 17.28 -26.25
N SER A 16 47.14 16.04 -26.61
CA SER A 16 46.23 14.89 -26.56
C SER A 16 46.19 14.21 -25.20
N ALA A 17 47.25 14.31 -24.40
CA ALA A 17 47.24 13.93 -22.98
C ALA A 17 46.48 14.93 -22.09
N GLU A 18 46.49 16.22 -22.42
CA GLU A 18 45.69 17.25 -21.74
C GLU A 18 44.24 17.36 -22.29
N ALA A 19 43.95 16.76 -23.46
CA ALA A 19 42.60 16.72 -24.04
C ALA A 19 41.83 15.43 -23.76
N GLN A 20 42.43 14.44 -23.08
CA GLN A 20 41.67 13.43 -22.35
C GLN A 20 41.16 14.11 -21.07
N LYS A 21 40.16 15.00 -21.21
CA LYS A 21 39.42 15.56 -20.07
C LYS A 21 39.06 14.40 -19.16
N ASP A 22 39.54 14.41 -17.92
CA ASP A 22 39.03 13.52 -16.88
C ASP A 22 37.50 13.63 -16.90
N LYS A 23 36.83 12.53 -17.28
CA LYS A 23 35.36 12.50 -17.27
C LYS A 23 34.91 12.77 -15.82
N PRO A 24 33.92 13.62 -15.58
CA PRO A 24 33.33 13.74 -14.25
C PRO A 24 32.83 12.38 -13.78
N TRP A 25 33.00 12.05 -12.48
CA TRP A 25 32.58 10.75 -11.95
C TRP A 25 31.09 10.46 -12.16
N TRP A 26 30.23 11.48 -12.09
CA TRP A 26 28.77 11.39 -12.31
C TRP A 26 28.36 11.16 -13.79
N LEU A 27 29.32 10.89 -14.68
CA LEU A 27 29.14 10.47 -16.08
C LEU A 27 29.96 9.20 -16.40
N ASP A 28 30.35 8.44 -15.38
CA ASP A 28 31.21 7.26 -15.52
C ASP A 28 30.68 6.09 -14.69
N PRO A 29 29.86 5.20 -15.28
CA PRO A 29 29.26 4.04 -14.58
C PRO A 29 30.27 3.06 -13.99
N GLU A 30 31.54 3.17 -14.35
CA GLU A 30 32.63 2.39 -13.77
C GLU A 30 33.18 3.00 -12.46
N VAL A 31 32.72 4.19 -12.05
CA VAL A 31 33.16 4.94 -10.86
C VAL A 31 31.98 5.45 -10.01
N ASN A 32 31.31 4.53 -9.31
CA ASN A 32 30.21 4.87 -8.40
C ASN A 32 30.67 5.39 -7.03
N GLU A 33 31.92 5.12 -6.65
CA GLU A 33 32.45 5.43 -5.32
C GLU A 33 33.93 5.87 -5.37
N VAL A 34 34.29 6.88 -4.59
CA VAL A 34 35.67 7.35 -4.39
C VAL A 34 35.93 7.57 -2.91
N ASN A 35 36.87 6.81 -2.35
CA ASN A 35 37.27 6.85 -0.93
C ASN A 35 36.15 6.58 0.09
N THR A 36 35.08 5.91 -0.33
CA THR A 36 34.06 5.36 0.56
C THR A 36 34.64 4.20 1.38
N MET A 37 34.05 3.94 2.55
CA MET A 37 34.30 2.73 3.31
C MET A 37 33.55 1.56 2.66
N ALA A 38 34.15 0.37 2.65
CA ALA A 38 33.49 -0.83 2.14
C ALA A 38 32.18 -1.13 2.91
N PRO A 39 31.12 -1.59 2.23
CA PRO A 39 29.87 -1.97 2.89
C PRO A 39 30.09 -3.04 3.97
N ARG A 40 29.51 -2.81 5.15
CA ARG A 40 29.57 -3.67 6.33
C ARG A 40 28.20 -3.77 6.98
N ALA A 41 28.01 -4.72 7.89
CA ALA A 41 26.75 -4.85 8.63
C ALA A 41 26.38 -3.54 9.32
N ALA A 42 25.08 -3.20 9.30
CA ALA A 42 24.55 -2.04 9.99
C ALA A 42 24.66 -2.23 11.52
N PHE A 43 25.60 -1.51 12.13
CA PHE A 43 25.75 -1.45 13.58
C PHE A 43 26.46 -0.17 14.02
N PHE A 44 26.23 0.20 15.28
CA PHE A 44 27.01 1.19 16.02
C PHE A 44 27.81 0.50 17.13
N ALA A 45 29.03 0.97 17.37
CA ALA A 45 29.93 0.40 18.40
C ALA A 45 30.03 1.35 19.59
N TYR A 46 29.83 0.81 20.80
CA TYR A 46 29.78 1.58 22.04
C TYR A 46 31.02 1.32 22.90
N GLU A 47 31.29 2.22 23.84
CA GLU A 47 32.43 2.18 24.75
C GLU A 47 32.25 1.12 25.86
N THR A 48 31.01 0.79 26.19
CA THR A 48 30.66 -0.15 27.27
C THR A 48 29.44 -0.98 26.93
N GLU A 49 29.30 -2.14 27.58
CA GLU A 49 28.14 -3.00 27.41
C GLU A 49 26.84 -2.35 27.89
N ASN A 50 26.89 -1.51 28.94
CA ASN A 50 25.72 -0.78 29.42
C ASN A 50 25.17 0.19 28.37
N LEU A 51 26.05 0.88 27.64
CA LEU A 51 25.66 1.74 26.53
C LEU A 51 25.15 0.92 25.34
N ALA A 52 25.83 -0.17 24.99
CA ALA A 52 25.38 -1.09 23.95
C ALA A 52 24.00 -1.68 24.23
N LYS A 53 23.69 -2.01 25.49
CA LYS A 53 22.38 -2.51 25.92
C LYS A 53 21.28 -1.46 25.81
N ALA A 54 21.61 -0.18 26.01
CA ALA A 54 20.66 0.91 25.84
C ALA A 54 20.37 1.19 24.36
N ASP A 55 21.31 0.84 23.46
CA ASP A 55 21.20 0.94 22.01
C ASP A 55 20.72 2.31 21.50
N GLN A 56 21.30 3.37 22.09
CA GLN A 56 21.00 4.76 21.75
C GLN A 56 22.29 5.48 21.41
N LYS A 57 22.57 5.66 20.11
CA LYS A 57 23.79 6.31 19.57
C LYS A 57 24.09 7.63 20.30
N ALA A 58 23.08 8.46 20.53
CA ALA A 58 23.19 9.76 21.19
C ALA A 58 23.71 9.74 22.64
N ARG A 59 23.77 8.57 23.30
CA ARG A 59 24.36 8.41 24.64
C ARG A 59 25.85 8.07 24.60
N SER A 60 26.40 7.75 23.43
CA SER A 60 27.80 7.41 23.24
C SER A 60 28.65 8.68 23.09
N GLU A 61 29.83 8.69 23.72
CA GLU A 61 30.82 9.76 23.57
C GLU A 61 31.48 9.72 22.18
N ARG A 62 31.33 8.61 21.46
CA ARG A 62 31.75 8.39 20.07
C ARG A 62 30.73 8.81 19.03
N TYR A 63 29.59 9.40 19.40
CA TYR A 63 28.57 9.87 18.45
C TYR A 63 28.49 11.40 18.46
N LEU A 64 28.45 12.00 17.27
CA LEU A 64 28.15 13.42 17.09
C LEU A 64 27.17 13.60 15.94
N SER A 65 25.91 13.95 16.24
CA SER A 65 24.93 14.28 15.22
C SER A 65 25.39 15.47 14.38
N LEU A 66 25.20 15.36 13.07
CA LEU A 66 25.38 16.46 12.13
C LEU A 66 24.04 17.00 11.59
N GLU A 67 22.93 16.46 12.06
CA GLU A 67 21.59 16.89 11.67
C GLU A 67 21.27 18.32 12.15
N GLY A 68 20.16 18.87 11.67
CA GLY A 68 19.72 20.23 11.95
C GLY A 68 20.07 21.19 10.81
N LYS A 69 20.32 22.46 11.15
CA LYS A 69 20.52 23.51 10.15
C LYS A 69 21.94 23.50 9.57
N TRP A 70 22.03 23.62 8.24
CA TRP A 70 23.25 23.80 7.46
C TRP A 70 23.12 25.06 6.60
N LYS A 71 24.23 25.76 6.37
CA LYS A 71 24.27 26.81 5.34
C LYS A 71 24.10 26.16 3.99
N PHE A 72 23.20 26.69 3.17
CA PHE A 72 22.76 26.06 1.94
C PHE A 72 22.65 27.03 0.77
N ASN A 73 23.05 26.55 -0.40
CA ASN A 73 22.82 27.20 -1.68
C ASN A 73 22.19 26.21 -2.66
N PHE A 74 21.08 26.63 -3.28
CA PHE A 74 20.45 25.92 -4.38
C PHE A 74 20.87 26.54 -5.71
N SER A 75 21.32 25.69 -6.63
CA SER A 75 21.56 26.04 -8.03
C SER A 75 20.68 25.20 -8.92
N LYS A 76 19.94 25.86 -9.81
CA LYS A 76 19.03 25.19 -10.75
C LYS A 76 19.78 24.39 -11.82
N ASP A 77 20.90 24.94 -12.30
CA ASP A 77 21.78 24.32 -13.28
C ASP A 77 23.10 23.97 -12.55
N HIS A 78 23.60 22.75 -12.74
CA HIS A 78 24.78 22.24 -12.04
C HIS A 78 26.03 23.08 -12.33
N ASP A 79 26.21 23.50 -13.59
CA ASP A 79 27.35 24.30 -14.04
C ASP A 79 27.41 25.71 -13.40
N LYS A 80 26.32 26.14 -12.74
CA LYS A 80 26.22 27.40 -11.97
C LYS A 80 26.41 27.23 -10.47
N ALA A 81 26.58 26.01 -9.97
CA ALA A 81 26.84 25.77 -8.56
C ALA A 81 28.09 26.54 -8.08
N PRO A 82 28.08 27.05 -6.83
CA PRO A 82 29.16 27.89 -6.32
C PRO A 82 30.49 27.13 -6.31
N ARG A 83 31.44 27.62 -7.11
CA ARG A 83 32.81 27.08 -7.14
C ARG A 83 33.53 27.37 -5.85
N ASP A 84 34.42 26.46 -5.45
CA ASP A 84 35.26 26.60 -4.25
C ASP A 84 34.50 26.82 -2.93
N PHE A 85 33.19 26.51 -2.89
CA PHE A 85 32.36 26.64 -1.70
C PHE A 85 32.80 25.73 -0.55
N TYR A 86 33.75 24.82 -0.75
CA TYR A 86 34.37 24.03 0.32
C TYR A 86 35.50 24.78 1.03
N SER A 87 35.94 25.93 0.52
CA SER A 87 37.06 26.72 1.06
C SER A 87 36.70 27.37 2.41
N LEU A 88 37.66 27.39 3.33
CA LEU A 88 37.53 28.11 4.61
C LEU A 88 37.43 29.63 4.45
N LYS A 89 37.81 30.18 3.28
CA LYS A 89 37.74 31.61 2.97
C LYS A 89 36.46 32.01 2.22
N TYR A 90 35.61 31.04 1.90
CA TYR A 90 34.36 31.31 1.20
C TYR A 90 33.37 32.00 2.14
N ASP A 91 32.74 33.09 1.67
CA ASP A 91 31.71 33.82 2.41
C ASP A 91 30.33 33.22 2.12
N ASP A 92 29.77 32.52 3.09
CA ASP A 92 28.43 31.93 3.06
C ASP A 92 27.42 32.74 3.88
N SER A 93 27.73 33.98 4.26
CA SER A 93 26.85 34.82 5.11
C SER A 93 25.49 35.10 4.48
N GLN A 94 25.40 35.08 3.15
CA GLN A 94 24.17 35.26 2.39
C GLN A 94 23.41 33.95 2.11
N TRP A 95 23.95 32.81 2.55
CA TRP A 95 23.29 31.51 2.36
C TRP A 95 22.19 31.30 3.40
N THR A 96 21.16 30.57 2.99
CA THR A 96 20.02 30.23 3.84
C THR A 96 20.35 29.06 4.77
N ASP A 97 19.54 28.85 5.81
CA ASP A 97 19.65 27.72 6.73
C ASP A 97 18.67 26.60 6.33
N PHE A 98 19.20 25.50 5.82
CA PHE A 98 18.44 24.34 5.34
C PHE A 98 18.48 23.17 6.32
N PRO A 99 17.37 22.42 6.53
CA PRO A 99 17.37 21.24 7.38
C PRO A 99 18.10 20.06 6.74
N VAL A 100 18.95 19.37 7.49
CA VAL A 100 19.54 18.08 7.11
C VAL A 100 19.18 17.06 8.21
N PRO A 101 18.55 15.92 7.89
CA PRO A 101 18.04 15.54 6.57
C PRO A 101 16.93 16.49 6.06
N GLY A 102 16.79 16.57 4.75
CA GLY A 102 15.83 17.44 4.06
C GLY A 102 15.86 17.24 2.55
N ILE A 103 14.67 17.29 1.95
CA ILE A 103 14.43 17.21 0.51
C ILE A 103 14.25 18.61 -0.08
N LEU A 104 14.93 18.90 -1.19
CA LEU A 104 14.95 20.23 -1.82
C LEU A 104 13.54 20.69 -2.20
N GLU A 105 12.82 19.85 -2.95
CA GLU A 105 11.51 20.17 -3.54
C GLU A 105 10.45 20.43 -2.48
N LEU A 106 10.53 19.73 -1.34
CA LEU A 106 9.60 19.89 -0.21
C LEU A 106 10.00 21.03 0.74
N ASN A 107 11.16 21.63 0.53
CA ASN A 107 11.64 22.81 1.25
C ASN A 107 11.69 24.07 0.37
N GLY A 108 10.97 24.06 -0.77
CA GLY A 108 10.75 25.23 -1.62
C GLY A 108 11.76 25.43 -2.76
N TYR A 109 12.57 24.41 -3.09
CA TYR A 109 13.57 24.48 -4.15
C TYR A 109 13.31 23.48 -5.27
N GLY A 110 13.14 23.96 -6.49
CA GLY A 110 12.88 23.10 -7.64
C GLY A 110 11.45 22.53 -7.67
N ASP A 111 11.19 21.64 -8.62
CA ASP A 111 9.89 21.02 -8.83
C ASP A 111 9.94 19.51 -8.52
N ALA A 112 8.98 19.04 -7.71
CA ALA A 112 8.72 17.62 -7.50
C ALA A 112 8.23 17.00 -8.82
N ILE A 113 8.84 15.88 -9.24
CA ILE A 113 8.47 15.18 -10.46
C ILE A 113 8.02 13.77 -10.08
N TYR A 114 6.90 13.32 -10.61
CA TYR A 114 6.49 11.92 -10.54
C TYR A 114 6.54 11.33 -11.94
N SER A 115 7.05 10.10 -12.06
CA SER A 115 7.10 9.35 -13.31
C SER A 115 7.04 7.86 -12.98
N ASN A 116 6.21 7.12 -13.71
CA ASN A 116 6.16 5.67 -13.71
C ASN A 116 7.22 5.14 -14.70
N ASN A 117 6.82 4.86 -15.95
CA ASN A 117 7.71 4.24 -16.93
C ASN A 117 8.45 5.29 -17.79
N GLY A 118 9.75 5.37 -17.60
CA GLY A 118 10.60 6.30 -18.33
C GLY A 118 11.11 7.43 -17.44
N TYR A 119 12.30 7.86 -17.80
CA TYR A 119 13.07 8.77 -16.98
C TYR A 119 12.39 10.13 -16.77
N PRO A 120 12.54 10.73 -15.57
CA PRO A 120 11.91 12.00 -15.22
C PRO A 120 12.33 13.16 -16.13
N TRP A 121 13.47 13.05 -16.81
CA TRP A 121 13.97 14.02 -17.77
C TRP A 121 13.48 13.81 -19.21
N ARG A 122 12.54 12.88 -19.50
CA ARG A 122 12.05 12.58 -20.87
C ARG A 122 11.45 13.78 -21.62
N THR A 123 11.04 14.83 -20.89
CA THR A 123 10.56 16.10 -21.45
C THR A 123 11.67 17.13 -21.71
N GLN A 124 12.90 16.85 -21.27
CA GLN A 124 14.05 17.76 -21.33
C GLN A 124 15.13 17.27 -22.30
N PHE A 125 15.51 15.99 -22.20
CA PHE A 125 16.52 15.36 -23.07
C PHE A 125 16.25 13.86 -23.23
N ARG A 126 16.90 13.23 -24.22
CA ARG A 126 16.74 11.80 -24.49
C ARG A 126 17.62 10.97 -23.54
N PRO A 127 17.15 9.79 -23.08
CA PRO A 127 17.99 8.87 -22.32
C PRO A 127 19.07 8.26 -23.23
N GLU A 128 20.30 8.68 -23.00
CA GLU A 128 21.51 8.21 -23.69
C GLU A 128 22.59 7.88 -22.65
N PRO A 129 22.48 6.75 -21.92
CA PRO A 129 23.42 6.42 -20.84
C PRO A 129 24.88 6.46 -21.33
N PRO A 130 25.82 7.03 -20.55
CA PRO A 130 25.66 7.56 -19.20
C PRO A 130 25.31 9.06 -19.13
N PHE A 131 24.96 9.69 -20.26
CA PHE A 131 24.76 11.14 -20.31
C PHE A 131 23.60 11.62 -19.44
N VAL A 132 23.86 12.63 -18.62
CA VAL A 132 22.85 13.49 -18.00
C VAL A 132 23.18 14.95 -18.30
N GLU A 133 22.15 15.78 -18.40
CA GLU A 133 22.30 17.22 -18.67
C GLU A 133 22.70 17.98 -17.39
N GLU A 134 23.47 19.07 -17.52
CA GLU A 134 23.80 19.96 -16.39
C GLU A 134 22.70 21.00 -16.14
N ARG A 135 22.01 21.41 -17.21
CA ARG A 135 20.87 22.32 -17.14
C ARG A 135 19.65 21.65 -16.47
N ASN A 136 18.98 22.37 -15.57
CA ASN A 136 17.91 21.87 -14.70
C ASN A 136 18.30 20.66 -13.82
N ASN A 137 19.60 20.41 -13.67
CA ASN A 137 20.11 19.38 -12.79
C ASN A 137 20.41 20.00 -11.43
N TYR A 138 19.37 20.05 -10.60
CA TYR A 138 19.38 20.75 -9.32
C TYR A 138 20.59 20.34 -8.50
N THR A 139 21.32 21.32 -8.00
CA THR A 139 22.50 21.12 -7.18
C THR A 139 22.34 21.84 -5.85
N GLY A 140 22.44 21.08 -4.77
CA GLY A 140 22.46 21.59 -3.40
C GLY A 140 23.88 21.60 -2.85
N SER A 141 24.38 22.76 -2.47
CA SER A 141 25.67 22.94 -1.78
C SER A 141 25.45 23.24 -0.30
N TYR A 142 26.05 22.44 0.57
CA TYR A 142 25.86 22.50 2.03
C TYR A 142 27.18 22.81 2.73
N ARG A 143 27.15 23.67 3.76
CA ARG A 143 28.30 23.99 4.61
C ARG A 143 27.89 24.00 6.09
N LYS A 144 28.73 23.42 6.95
CA LYS A 144 28.57 23.49 8.39
C LYS A 144 29.91 23.50 9.10
N MET A 145 30.07 24.47 10.00
CA MET A 145 31.16 24.45 10.98
C MET A 145 30.78 23.50 12.12
N VAL A 146 31.70 22.60 12.46
CA VAL A 146 31.49 21.58 13.50
C VAL A 146 32.68 21.55 14.44
N THR A 147 32.41 21.53 15.74
CA THR A 147 33.45 21.32 16.76
C THR A 147 33.53 19.83 17.07
N VAL A 148 34.59 19.18 16.61
CA VAL A 148 34.84 17.77 16.92
C VAL A 148 35.36 17.66 18.35
N PRO A 149 34.85 16.74 19.19
CA PRO A 149 35.31 16.58 20.57
C PRO A 149 36.83 16.42 20.67
N ALA A 150 37.44 17.04 21.67
CA ALA A 150 38.90 16.97 21.87
C ALA A 150 39.38 15.54 22.17
N ASP A 151 38.54 14.76 22.86
CA ASP A 151 38.85 13.39 23.27
C ASP A 151 38.84 12.39 22.11
N TRP A 152 38.41 12.80 20.91
CA TRP A 152 38.54 11.99 19.69
C TRP A 152 39.97 12.05 19.10
N LYS A 153 40.89 12.76 19.74
CA LYS A 153 42.28 12.84 19.30
C LYS A 153 42.95 11.45 19.36
N GLY A 154 43.37 10.95 18.20
CA GLY A 154 44.01 9.64 18.07
C GLY A 154 43.04 8.52 17.69
N GLU A 155 41.74 8.80 17.70
CA GLU A 155 40.70 7.90 17.18
C GLU A 155 40.62 7.99 15.65
N ARG A 156 39.97 6.99 15.05
CA ARG A 156 39.47 7.04 13.68
C ARG A 156 38.13 7.77 13.69
N ILE A 157 37.95 8.75 12.82
CA ILE A 157 36.72 9.55 12.77
C ILE A 157 36.08 9.37 11.40
N TYR A 158 34.84 8.94 11.37
CA TYR A 158 34.10 8.64 10.15
C TYR A 158 32.89 9.58 10.01
N LEU A 159 32.58 9.96 8.78
CA LEU A 159 31.29 10.56 8.40
C LEU A 159 30.35 9.45 7.95
N HIS A 160 29.10 9.51 8.40
CA HIS A 160 27.99 8.70 7.91
C HIS A 160 26.93 9.60 7.30
N VAL A 161 26.56 9.35 6.04
CA VAL A 161 25.39 9.95 5.38
C VAL A 161 24.47 8.82 4.94
N GLY A 162 23.31 8.66 5.58
CA GLY A 162 22.47 7.47 5.40
C GLY A 162 21.75 7.37 4.05
N SER A 163 21.59 8.48 3.34
CA SER A 163 21.02 8.56 1.98
C SER A 163 21.25 9.95 1.40
N ALA A 164 21.76 10.01 0.16
CA ALA A 164 21.87 11.24 -0.63
C ALA A 164 21.38 10.96 -2.06
N THR A 165 20.37 11.70 -2.52
CA THR A 165 19.75 11.49 -3.84
C THR A 165 20.17 12.61 -4.82
N SER A 166 20.83 12.32 -5.94
CA SER A 166 21.26 10.99 -6.45
C SER A 166 22.72 10.63 -6.15
N ASN A 167 23.53 11.61 -5.74
CA ASN A 167 24.96 11.43 -5.44
C ASN A 167 25.43 12.34 -4.30
N LEU A 168 26.68 12.14 -3.87
CA LEU A 168 27.29 12.90 -2.78
C LEU A 168 28.76 13.16 -3.04
N MET A 169 29.18 14.43 -2.98
CA MET A 169 30.59 14.83 -2.86
C MET A 169 30.85 15.44 -1.48
N VAL A 170 32.01 15.13 -0.89
CA VAL A 170 32.38 15.58 0.47
C VAL A 170 33.74 16.29 0.48
N TRP A 171 33.81 17.41 1.19
CA TRP A 171 35.05 18.10 1.53
C TRP A 171 35.12 18.43 3.02
N VAL A 172 36.33 18.42 3.55
CA VAL A 172 36.60 18.83 4.94
C VAL A 172 37.78 19.79 4.96
N ASN A 173 37.60 20.94 5.59
CA ASN A 173 38.61 22.00 5.71
C ASN A 173 39.25 22.38 4.34
N GLY A 174 38.41 22.46 3.30
CA GLY A 174 38.83 22.79 1.94
C GLY A 174 39.49 21.67 1.14
N LYS A 175 39.58 20.44 1.67
CA LYS A 175 40.17 19.29 0.98
C LYS A 175 39.10 18.29 0.58
N PHE A 176 39.19 17.79 -0.65
CA PHE A 176 38.31 16.74 -1.14
C PHE A 176 38.50 15.44 -0.35
N VAL A 177 37.39 14.81 0.02
CA VAL A 177 37.36 13.55 0.76
C VAL A 177 36.95 12.41 -0.16
N GLY A 178 35.79 12.49 -0.80
CA GLY A 178 35.23 11.39 -1.57
C GLY A 178 33.93 11.69 -2.31
N TYR A 179 33.48 10.69 -3.07
CA TYR A 179 32.29 10.68 -3.92
C TYR A 179 31.50 9.37 -3.71
N SER A 180 30.17 9.40 -3.83
CA SER A 180 29.31 8.22 -3.77
C SER A 180 28.05 8.39 -4.63
N GLU A 181 27.65 7.30 -5.28
CA GLU A 181 26.32 7.07 -5.85
C GLU A 181 25.55 6.01 -5.04
N ASP A 182 24.39 5.58 -5.55
CA ASP A 182 23.36 4.77 -4.86
C ASP A 182 22.63 5.56 -3.75
N SER A 183 21.48 6.10 -4.12
CA SER A 183 20.74 7.02 -3.24
C SER A 183 20.08 6.38 -2.03
N LYS A 184 20.13 5.05 -1.91
CA LYS A 184 19.31 4.27 -0.95
C LYS A 184 20.14 3.49 0.05
N VAL A 185 21.46 3.64 0.05
CA VAL A 185 22.37 3.09 1.06
C VAL A 185 23.28 4.18 1.62
N SER A 186 23.92 3.90 2.76
CA SER A 186 24.75 4.88 3.43
C SER A 186 26.13 5.03 2.77
N ALA A 187 26.58 6.26 2.58
CA ALA A 187 27.97 6.56 2.23
C ALA A 187 28.76 6.89 3.51
N GLU A 188 29.85 6.15 3.76
CA GLU A 188 30.76 6.40 4.88
C GLU A 188 32.16 6.79 4.41
N PHE A 189 32.81 7.77 5.07
CA PHE A 189 34.15 8.25 4.71
C PHE A 189 35.06 8.39 5.93
N ASP A 190 36.33 7.96 5.85
CA ASP A 190 37.35 8.22 6.88
C ASP A 190 37.81 9.70 6.84
N LEU A 191 37.40 10.46 7.84
CA LEU A 191 37.71 11.89 7.99
C LEU A 191 38.95 12.16 8.85
N THR A 192 39.60 11.13 9.40
CA THR A 192 40.64 11.25 10.44
C THR A 192 41.76 12.22 10.04
N LYS A 193 42.22 12.16 8.79
CA LYS A 193 43.33 13.01 8.29
C LYS A 193 42.92 14.42 7.89
N TYR A 194 41.62 14.72 7.88
CA TYR A 194 41.07 16.01 7.45
C TYR A 194 40.58 16.87 8.62
N LEU A 195 40.19 16.24 9.73
CA LEU A 195 39.68 16.90 10.92
C LEU A 195 40.80 17.26 11.91
N THR A 196 40.56 18.29 12.71
CA THR A 196 41.38 18.63 13.88
C THR A 196 40.49 18.59 15.14
N PRO A 197 40.58 17.52 15.96
CA PRO A 197 39.83 17.41 17.21
C PRO A 197 40.08 18.60 18.16
N GLY A 198 39.04 19.00 18.88
CA GLY A 198 39.06 20.15 19.79
C GLY A 198 39.04 21.52 19.11
N LYS A 199 38.89 21.57 17.79
CA LYS A 199 38.75 22.81 17.01
C LYS A 199 37.50 22.77 16.13
N GLU A 200 37.09 23.94 15.67
CA GLU A 200 36.12 24.05 14.61
C GLU A 200 36.70 23.52 13.28
N ASN A 201 35.90 22.75 12.57
CA ASN A 201 36.20 22.18 11.27
C ASN A 201 35.04 22.51 10.32
N LEU A 202 35.35 22.81 9.07
CA LEU A 202 34.34 22.96 8.04
C LEU A 202 34.08 21.61 7.38
N ILE A 203 32.83 21.16 7.38
CA ILE A 203 32.35 20.09 6.50
C ILE A 203 31.49 20.73 5.42
N ALA A 204 31.77 20.39 4.16
CA ALA A 204 31.01 20.81 3.01
C ALA A 204 30.57 19.59 2.19
N MET A 205 29.33 19.61 1.71
CA MET A 205 28.76 18.54 0.88
C MET A 205 28.10 19.15 -0.36
N GLN A 206 28.07 18.39 -1.46
CA GLN A 206 27.30 18.74 -2.64
C GLN A 206 26.51 17.52 -3.12
N VAL A 207 25.26 17.75 -3.47
CA VAL A 207 24.34 16.73 -4.03
C VAL A 207 23.80 17.27 -5.34
N MET A 208 23.83 16.45 -6.38
CA MET A 208 23.28 16.74 -7.70
C MET A 208 22.10 15.81 -7.99
N ARG A 209 21.10 16.32 -8.70
CA ARG A 209 19.82 15.62 -8.93
C ARG A 209 19.98 14.39 -9.81
N TRP A 210 20.75 14.50 -10.89
CA TRP A 210 20.99 13.40 -11.83
C TRP A 210 22.49 13.13 -11.98
N CYS A 211 22.84 11.84 -11.96
CA CYS A 211 24.11 11.26 -12.39
C CYS A 211 23.86 10.02 -13.26
N ASP A 212 24.91 9.36 -13.74
CA ASP A 212 24.76 8.13 -14.50
C ASP A 212 24.09 6.98 -13.71
N GLY A 213 24.26 6.93 -12.38
CA GLY A 213 23.51 6.02 -11.50
C GLY A 213 22.01 6.28 -11.45
N SER A 214 21.52 7.48 -11.82
CA SER A 214 20.08 7.75 -11.93
C SER A 214 19.40 6.90 -13.01
N TYR A 215 20.16 6.33 -13.95
CA TYR A 215 19.64 5.35 -14.92
C TYR A 215 19.27 3.99 -14.27
N LEU A 216 19.72 3.72 -13.04
CA LEU A 216 19.34 2.54 -12.26
C LEU A 216 18.33 2.88 -11.14
N GLU A 217 17.80 4.10 -11.11
CA GLU A 217 16.86 4.57 -10.09
C GLU A 217 15.56 5.07 -10.74
N ASP A 218 15.04 4.26 -11.67
CA ASP A 218 13.83 4.55 -12.45
C ASP A 218 12.52 4.00 -11.84
N GLN A 219 12.43 3.91 -10.52
CA GLN A 219 11.24 3.42 -9.82
C GLN A 219 9.98 4.24 -10.10
N ASP A 220 8.81 3.58 -10.03
CA ASP A 220 7.49 4.23 -10.04
C ASP A 220 7.20 5.01 -8.74
N PHE A 221 7.86 6.17 -8.59
CA PHE A 221 7.76 7.04 -7.41
C PHE A 221 8.11 8.50 -7.72
N TRP A 222 7.92 9.38 -6.73
CA TRP A 222 8.43 10.75 -6.78
C TRP A 222 9.94 10.78 -6.99
N ARG A 223 10.46 11.78 -7.73
CA ARG A 223 11.88 11.99 -8.02
C ARG A 223 12.38 13.27 -7.35
N PHE A 224 12.90 13.08 -6.15
CA PHE A 224 13.40 14.14 -5.27
C PHE A 224 14.92 14.25 -5.25
N THR A 225 15.40 15.37 -4.72
CA THR A 225 16.83 15.64 -4.51
C THR A 225 17.09 15.94 -3.04
N GLY A 226 18.22 15.50 -2.49
CA GLY A 226 18.67 15.90 -1.15
C GLY A 226 19.12 14.75 -0.26
N ILE A 227 19.17 14.99 1.04
CA ILE A 227 19.67 14.03 2.04
C ILE A 227 18.49 13.53 2.86
N ALA A 228 18.16 12.24 2.77
CA ALA A 228 16.89 11.72 3.29
C ALA A 228 16.99 11.05 4.67
N ARG A 229 18.18 10.60 5.07
CA ARG A 229 18.40 9.79 6.29
C ARG A 229 19.50 10.39 7.19
N GLU A 230 19.80 9.69 8.27
CA GLU A 230 20.67 10.18 9.35
C GLU A 230 22.04 10.68 8.85
N VAL A 231 22.52 11.78 9.44
CA VAL A 231 23.88 12.30 9.19
C VAL A 231 24.61 12.53 10.50
N TYR A 232 25.77 11.91 10.67
CA TYR A 232 26.55 12.04 11.90
C TYR A 232 28.03 11.74 11.68
N LEU A 233 28.86 12.19 12.62
CA LEU A 233 30.21 11.70 12.80
C LEU A 233 30.22 10.62 13.87
N TYR A 234 31.11 9.64 13.72
CA TYR A 234 31.42 8.70 14.79
C TYR A 234 32.91 8.43 14.92
N ALA A 235 33.37 8.21 16.15
CA ALA A 235 34.75 7.85 16.46
C ALA A 235 34.91 6.36 16.78
N ARG A 236 36.06 5.78 16.42
CA ARG A 236 36.44 4.39 16.71
C ARG A 236 37.90 4.31 17.12
N PRO A 237 38.27 3.38 18.01
CA PRO A 237 39.66 3.14 18.37
C PRO A 237 40.47 2.65 17.18
N GLN A 238 41.80 2.76 17.25
CA GLN A 238 42.67 2.25 16.17
C GLN A 238 42.49 0.75 15.94
N ALA A 239 42.31 -0.01 17.02
CA ALA A 239 41.91 -1.41 16.99
C ALA A 239 40.38 -1.51 17.13
N HIS A 240 39.67 -1.91 16.09
CA HIS A 240 38.19 -1.99 16.10
C HIS A 240 37.66 -3.12 15.20
N ILE A 241 36.41 -3.50 15.44
CA ILE A 241 35.60 -4.43 14.66
C ILE A 241 35.13 -3.72 13.39
N ALA A 242 35.60 -4.17 12.24
CA ALA A 242 35.23 -3.65 10.93
C ALA A 242 33.93 -4.25 10.40
N ASP A 243 33.68 -5.55 10.61
CA ASP A 243 32.44 -6.19 10.17
C ASP A 243 32.09 -7.42 11.03
N LEU A 244 30.80 -7.77 11.05
CA LEU A 244 30.24 -8.95 11.70
C LEU A 244 29.27 -9.64 10.75
N PHE A 245 29.47 -10.94 10.51
CA PHE A 245 28.50 -11.80 9.84
C PHE A 245 28.05 -12.90 10.81
N ILE A 246 26.76 -12.84 11.17
CA ILE A 246 26.11 -13.73 12.11
C ILE A 246 25.13 -14.61 11.33
N THR A 247 25.36 -15.92 11.34
CA THR A 247 24.53 -16.90 10.62
C THR A 247 23.88 -17.85 11.62
N PRO A 248 22.66 -17.54 12.11
CA PRO A 248 21.88 -18.49 12.87
C PRO A 248 21.32 -19.58 11.94
N ASP A 249 21.28 -20.83 12.41
CA ASP A 249 20.62 -21.94 11.72
C ASP A 249 19.93 -22.86 12.73
N LEU A 250 19.10 -23.77 12.24
CA LEU A 250 18.45 -24.82 13.00
C LEU A 250 18.84 -26.21 12.46
N VAL A 251 19.17 -27.10 13.39
CA VAL A 251 19.63 -28.48 13.16
C VAL A 251 18.78 -29.47 13.95
N ASN A 252 19.04 -30.78 13.79
CA ASN A 252 18.33 -31.85 14.50
C ASN A 252 16.80 -31.74 14.34
N ASN A 253 16.32 -31.69 13.10
CA ASN A 253 14.90 -31.48 12.78
C ASN A 253 14.35 -30.18 13.40
N TYR A 254 15.08 -29.09 13.20
CA TYR A 254 14.78 -27.75 13.69
C TYR A 254 14.68 -27.65 15.23
N GLN A 255 15.14 -28.62 16.00
CA GLN A 255 15.05 -28.58 17.46
C GLN A 255 16.15 -27.72 18.07
N ASP A 256 17.40 -27.93 17.67
CA ASP A 256 18.56 -27.24 18.20
C ASP A 256 19.01 -26.13 17.24
N GLY A 257 19.72 -25.12 17.75
CA GLY A 257 20.29 -24.04 16.96
C GLY A 257 21.81 -24.08 16.91
N THR A 258 22.35 -23.57 15.82
CA THR A 258 23.78 -23.25 15.67
C THR A 258 23.92 -21.78 15.33
N LEU A 259 24.95 -21.12 15.86
CA LEU A 259 25.23 -19.71 15.57
C LEU A 259 26.68 -19.55 15.16
N GLU A 260 26.93 -19.43 13.85
CA GLU A 260 28.25 -19.10 13.32
C GLU A 260 28.44 -17.58 13.37
N VAL A 261 29.56 -17.12 13.94
CA VAL A 261 29.93 -15.70 13.95
C VAL A 261 31.29 -15.55 13.30
N LYS A 262 31.34 -14.78 12.21
CA LYS A 262 32.57 -14.31 11.56
C LYS A 262 32.76 -12.83 11.86
N LEU A 263 33.93 -12.49 12.36
CA LEU A 263 34.32 -11.13 12.68
C LEU A 263 35.58 -10.76 11.90
N ASN A 264 35.58 -9.54 11.36
CA ASN A 264 36.76 -8.89 10.80
C ASN A 264 37.11 -7.69 11.67
N ALA A 265 38.36 -7.59 12.12
CA ALA A 265 38.87 -6.48 12.90
C ALA A 265 40.13 -5.88 12.27
N VAL A 266 40.26 -4.56 12.42
CA VAL A 266 41.41 -3.78 11.96
C VAL A 266 42.27 -3.43 13.17
N GLY A 267 43.60 -3.50 13.02
CA GLY A 267 44.54 -3.07 14.08
C GLY A 267 44.54 -3.92 15.35
N ALA A 268 43.78 -5.01 15.41
CA ALA A 268 43.50 -5.77 16.63
C ALA A 268 44.23 -7.13 16.71
N LYS A 269 45.30 -7.35 15.93
CA LYS A 269 45.98 -8.65 15.87
C LYS A 269 46.43 -9.13 17.25
N GLY A 270 46.00 -10.32 17.66
CA GLY A 270 46.33 -10.91 18.96
C GLY A 270 45.52 -10.35 20.14
N GLU A 271 44.65 -9.36 19.91
CA GLU A 271 43.72 -8.87 20.90
C GLU A 271 42.63 -9.90 21.20
N THR A 272 42.01 -9.75 22.37
CA THR A 272 40.94 -10.63 22.84
C THR A 272 39.59 -10.11 22.36
N VAL A 273 38.73 -11.00 21.85
CA VAL A 273 37.32 -10.71 21.59
C VAL A 273 36.46 -11.63 22.43
N MET A 274 35.49 -11.06 23.13
CA MET A 274 34.49 -11.77 23.91
C MET A 274 33.14 -11.70 23.21
N PHE A 275 32.45 -12.83 23.11
CA PHE A 275 31.14 -12.97 22.51
C PHE A 275 30.18 -13.45 23.60
N SER A 276 29.11 -12.70 23.86
CA SER A 276 28.08 -13.04 24.86
C SER A 276 26.71 -12.97 24.20
N LEU A 277 26.06 -14.13 24.05
CA LEU A 277 24.69 -14.23 23.55
C LEU A 277 23.72 -14.20 24.73
N LYS A 278 22.79 -13.25 24.72
CA LYS A 278 21.82 -13.04 25.80
C LYS A 278 20.39 -13.17 25.29
N ASP A 279 19.52 -13.74 26.12
CA ASP A 279 18.08 -13.77 25.85
C ASP A 279 17.41 -12.40 26.07
N LYS A 280 16.08 -12.35 25.88
CA LYS A 280 15.28 -11.13 26.01
C LYS A 280 15.33 -10.54 27.42
N GLU A 281 15.46 -11.39 28.45
CA GLU A 281 15.58 -10.99 29.85
C GLU A 281 17.01 -10.53 30.21
N GLY A 282 17.96 -10.69 29.29
CA GLY A 282 19.36 -10.30 29.43
C GLY A 282 20.22 -11.34 30.15
N LYS A 283 19.74 -12.58 30.28
CA LYS A 283 20.52 -13.70 30.80
C LYS A 283 21.42 -14.24 29.69
N GLU A 284 22.69 -14.47 30.03
CA GLU A 284 23.65 -15.09 29.14
C GLU A 284 23.28 -16.56 28.90
N VAL A 285 23.06 -16.91 27.63
CA VAL A 285 22.75 -18.28 27.20
C VAL A 285 23.97 -19.01 26.64
N ALA A 286 24.93 -18.25 26.10
CA ALA A 286 26.21 -18.78 25.65
C ALA A 286 27.25 -17.65 25.64
N ALA A 287 28.51 -18.01 25.92
CA ALA A 287 29.63 -17.09 25.78
C ALA A 287 30.89 -17.81 25.31
N GLN A 288 31.71 -17.11 24.55
CA GLN A 288 32.99 -17.61 24.06
C GLN A 288 33.99 -16.46 23.97
N THR A 289 35.27 -16.79 24.12
CA THR A 289 36.37 -15.85 23.95
C THR A 289 37.31 -16.37 22.87
N ALA A 290 37.81 -15.48 22.02
CA ALA A 290 38.77 -15.80 20.98
C ALA A 290 39.88 -14.74 20.90
N LYS A 291 40.94 -15.08 20.18
CA LYS A 291 42.00 -14.15 19.80
C LYS A 291 41.85 -13.77 18.34
N VAL A 292 42.06 -12.49 18.02
CA VAL A 292 42.04 -12.02 16.63
C VAL A 292 43.23 -12.62 15.87
N GLY A 293 42.94 -13.27 14.75
CA GLY A 293 43.92 -13.92 13.88
C GLY A 293 44.92 -12.94 13.26
N GLY A 294 45.99 -13.48 12.68
CA GLY A 294 47.03 -12.67 12.02
C GLY A 294 46.53 -11.84 10.83
N ASN A 295 45.42 -12.26 10.21
CA ASN A 295 44.71 -11.59 9.12
C ASN A 295 43.57 -10.68 9.61
N GLY A 296 43.38 -10.50 10.93
CA GLY A 296 42.29 -9.70 11.48
C GLY A 296 40.97 -10.45 11.65
N GLU A 297 40.91 -11.75 11.33
CA GLU A 297 39.67 -12.52 11.33
C GLU A 297 39.50 -13.35 12.61
N VAL A 298 38.24 -13.55 13.00
CA VAL A 298 37.82 -14.51 14.03
C VAL A 298 36.60 -15.27 13.53
N LYS A 299 36.59 -16.57 13.79
CA LYS A 299 35.42 -17.43 13.54
C LYS A 299 35.12 -18.26 14.79
N ILE A 300 33.88 -18.18 15.28
CA ILE A 300 33.38 -19.02 16.37
C ILE A 300 32.03 -19.65 16.00
N ASN A 301 31.63 -20.68 16.73
CA ASN A 301 30.33 -21.33 16.60
C ASN A 301 29.76 -21.64 17.98
N PHE A 302 28.50 -21.27 18.21
CA PHE A 302 27.74 -21.70 19.38
C PHE A 302 26.76 -22.82 19.02
N ASP A 303 26.67 -23.82 19.89
CA ASP A 303 25.60 -24.82 19.85
C ASP A 303 24.57 -24.51 20.94
N ILE A 304 23.35 -24.17 20.55
CA ILE A 304 22.29 -23.78 21.46
C ILE A 304 21.22 -24.87 21.49
N LYS A 305 20.99 -25.45 22.66
CA LYS A 305 19.93 -26.44 22.84
C LYS A 305 18.57 -25.77 22.89
N ASN A 306 17.66 -26.22 22.04
CA ASN A 306 16.27 -25.77 21.98
C ASN A 306 16.09 -24.24 22.11
N PRO A 307 16.71 -23.42 21.21
CA PRO A 307 16.54 -21.98 21.25
C PRO A 307 15.10 -21.58 20.97
N LEU A 308 14.68 -20.43 21.50
CA LEU A 308 13.45 -19.80 21.04
C LEU A 308 13.64 -19.36 19.58
N LYS A 309 12.76 -19.82 18.70
CA LYS A 309 12.85 -19.59 17.26
C LYS A 309 12.21 -18.26 16.88
N TRP A 310 12.77 -17.59 15.89
CA TRP A 310 12.20 -16.38 15.33
C TRP A 310 11.25 -16.72 14.17
N THR A 311 10.06 -16.11 14.19
CA THR A 311 9.06 -16.12 13.10
C THR A 311 8.27 -14.81 13.14
N ALA A 312 7.45 -14.52 12.13
CA ALA A 312 6.54 -13.37 12.16
C ALA A 312 5.45 -13.47 13.25
N GLU A 313 5.06 -14.69 13.63
CA GLU A 313 4.06 -14.96 14.69
C GLU A 313 4.69 -14.87 16.10
N THR A 314 5.95 -15.29 16.24
CA THR A 314 6.69 -15.33 17.49
C THR A 314 8.11 -14.77 17.28
N PRO A 315 8.29 -13.44 17.28
CA PRO A 315 9.56 -12.78 16.94
C PRO A 315 10.57 -12.84 18.10
N ASN A 316 10.95 -14.05 18.51
CA ASN A 316 11.92 -14.25 19.59
C ASN A 316 13.30 -13.79 19.16
N LEU A 317 13.89 -12.88 19.93
CA LEU A 317 15.21 -12.32 19.66
C LEU A 317 16.15 -12.51 20.84
N TYR A 318 17.37 -12.88 20.51
CA TYR A 318 18.55 -12.80 21.37
C TYR A 318 19.35 -11.56 20.99
N THR A 319 20.31 -11.17 21.83
CA THR A 319 21.31 -10.15 21.49
C THR A 319 22.71 -10.72 21.68
N LEU A 320 23.51 -10.68 20.61
CA LEU A 320 24.94 -10.96 20.67
C LEU A 320 25.70 -9.66 20.97
N TYR A 321 26.37 -9.62 22.12
CA TYR A 321 27.34 -8.59 22.45
C TYR A 321 28.73 -9.07 22.06
N THR A 322 29.34 -8.37 21.11
CA THR A 322 30.73 -8.64 20.70
C THR A 322 31.64 -7.54 21.24
N THR A 323 32.48 -7.90 22.20
CA THR A 323 33.36 -6.98 22.92
C THR A 323 34.81 -7.20 22.49
N LEU A 324 35.40 -6.21 21.82
CA LEU A 324 36.84 -6.19 21.55
C LEU A 324 37.57 -5.57 22.74
N MET A 325 38.63 -6.23 23.19
CA MET A 325 39.51 -5.75 24.24
C MET A 325 40.77 -5.13 23.62
N ASP A 326 41.28 -4.06 24.21
CA ASP A 326 42.65 -3.56 24.04
C ASP A 326 43.44 -3.89 25.31
N GLY A 327 44.20 -4.99 25.27
CA GLY A 327 44.84 -5.56 26.44
C GLY A 327 43.83 -5.99 27.52
N LYS A 328 43.63 -5.14 28.54
CA LYS A 328 42.65 -5.37 29.64
C LYS A 328 41.48 -4.39 29.61
N GLN A 329 41.49 -3.40 28.73
CA GLN A 329 40.43 -2.40 28.62
C GLN A 329 39.47 -2.79 27.51
N VAL A 330 38.21 -2.37 27.61
CA VAL A 330 37.24 -2.53 26.52
C VAL A 330 37.59 -1.50 25.45
N ALA A 331 37.90 -1.96 24.24
CA ALA A 331 38.06 -1.09 23.09
C ALA A 331 36.67 -0.67 22.57
N GLU A 332 35.78 -1.64 22.37
CA GLU A 332 34.40 -1.39 21.95
C GLU A 332 33.50 -2.61 22.13
N VAL A 333 32.19 -2.35 22.16
CA VAL A 333 31.12 -3.34 22.24
C VAL A 333 30.12 -3.11 21.11
N VAL A 334 29.87 -4.14 20.30
CA VAL A 334 28.88 -4.12 19.21
C VAL A 334 27.71 -5.03 19.59
N PRO A 335 26.49 -4.48 19.76
CA PRO A 335 25.27 -5.26 19.91
C PRO A 335 24.68 -5.63 18.54
N GLN A 336 24.27 -6.88 18.38
CA GLN A 336 23.51 -7.35 17.21
C GLN A 336 22.39 -8.29 17.64
N ARG A 337 21.18 -8.05 17.12
CA ARG A 337 20.03 -8.92 17.36
C ARG A 337 20.19 -10.23 16.59
N VAL A 338 19.75 -11.33 17.19
CA VAL A 338 19.85 -12.68 16.60
C VAL A 338 18.51 -13.39 16.73
N GLY A 339 17.95 -13.82 15.59
CA GLY A 339 16.77 -14.68 15.54
C GLY A 339 17.12 -16.05 14.99
N PHE A 340 16.93 -17.12 15.78
CA PHE A 340 17.15 -18.48 15.30
C PHE A 340 16.04 -18.89 14.34
N ARG A 341 16.37 -19.00 13.05
CA ARG A 341 15.45 -19.48 12.03
C ARG A 341 16.17 -20.19 10.89
N LYS A 342 15.46 -21.05 10.17
CA LYS A 342 15.93 -21.65 8.92
C LYS A 342 14.93 -21.35 7.80
N VAL A 343 15.43 -20.84 6.67
CA VAL A 343 14.64 -20.63 5.45
C VAL A 343 15.16 -21.59 4.39
N GLU A 344 14.25 -22.28 3.70
CA GLU A 344 14.63 -23.20 2.64
C GLU A 344 13.48 -23.42 1.66
N ILE A 345 13.79 -23.93 0.46
CA ILE A 345 12.78 -24.34 -0.51
C ILE A 345 12.72 -25.86 -0.56
N LYS A 346 11.54 -26.43 -0.27
CA LYS A 346 11.26 -27.87 -0.36
C LYS A 346 9.87 -28.06 -0.94
N ASN A 347 9.71 -29.06 -1.81
CA ASN A 347 8.41 -29.41 -2.43
C ASN A 347 7.71 -28.21 -3.11
N ALA A 348 8.46 -27.36 -3.81
CA ALA A 348 7.97 -26.12 -4.41
C ALA A 348 7.33 -25.14 -3.42
N GLN A 349 7.82 -25.12 -2.16
CA GLN A 349 7.40 -24.18 -1.14
C GLN A 349 8.62 -23.58 -0.43
N VAL A 350 8.59 -22.28 -0.16
CA VAL A 350 9.41 -21.65 0.87
C VAL A 350 8.90 -22.09 2.23
N LEU A 351 9.80 -22.63 3.04
CA LEU A 351 9.55 -23.01 4.42
C LEU A 351 10.33 -22.09 5.38
N VAL A 352 9.72 -21.76 6.51
CA VAL A 352 10.38 -21.19 7.69
C VAL A 352 10.29 -22.22 8.81
N ASN A 353 11.44 -22.62 9.36
CA ASN A 353 11.52 -23.60 10.46
C ASN A 353 10.77 -24.91 10.15
N GLY A 354 10.79 -25.33 8.87
CA GLY A 354 10.14 -26.55 8.39
C GLY A 354 8.64 -26.43 8.10
N GLN A 355 8.03 -25.26 8.26
CA GLN A 355 6.61 -25.02 7.96
C GLN A 355 6.47 -24.09 6.75
N PRO A 356 5.47 -24.30 5.87
CA PRO A 356 5.22 -23.38 4.76
C PRO A 356 4.72 -22.05 5.28
N VAL A 357 4.96 -20.98 4.52
CA VAL A 357 4.46 -19.64 4.82
C VAL A 357 3.43 -19.23 3.77
N LEU A 358 2.32 -18.65 4.21
CA LEU A 358 1.44 -17.88 3.35
C LEU A 358 1.86 -16.41 3.46
N PHE A 359 2.45 -15.86 2.40
CA PHE A 359 2.89 -14.48 2.32
C PHE A 359 1.68 -13.56 2.17
N LYS A 360 1.29 -12.97 3.29
CA LYS A 360 0.24 -11.96 3.45
C LYS A 360 0.92 -10.60 3.38
N GLY A 361 1.44 -10.27 2.19
CA GLY A 361 2.40 -9.19 2.00
C GLY A 361 1.82 -7.91 1.40
N ALA A 362 2.60 -6.82 1.52
CA ALA A 362 2.42 -5.58 0.77
C ALA A 362 3.78 -4.99 0.35
N ASN A 363 3.83 -4.32 -0.79
CA ASN A 363 4.96 -3.49 -1.24
C ASN A 363 4.91 -2.15 -0.50
N ARG A 364 6.03 -1.67 0.05
CA ARG A 364 6.08 -0.39 0.79
C ARG A 364 7.21 0.51 0.30
N HIS A 365 6.83 1.64 -0.29
CA HIS A 365 7.73 2.78 -0.50
C HIS A 365 7.98 3.56 0.81
N GLU A 366 9.22 4.03 1.02
CA GLU A 366 9.57 4.99 2.08
C GLU A 366 9.15 6.41 1.70
N LEU A 367 7.90 6.77 2.00
CA LEU A 367 7.37 8.10 1.73
C LEU A 367 6.48 8.64 2.86
N ASP A 368 6.77 9.87 3.29
CA ASP A 368 5.91 10.71 4.11
C ASP A 368 5.23 11.79 3.22
N PRO A 369 3.93 12.07 3.39
CA PRO A 369 3.22 13.04 2.55
C PRO A 369 3.70 14.50 2.72
N VAL A 370 4.44 14.81 3.79
CA VAL A 370 4.95 16.16 4.08
C VAL A 370 6.46 16.24 3.83
N THR A 371 7.21 15.23 4.23
CA THR A 371 8.68 15.24 4.23
C THR A 371 9.32 14.34 3.17
N GLY A 372 8.51 13.65 2.34
CA GLY A 372 8.98 12.82 1.24
C GLY A 372 9.78 11.64 1.75
N TYR A 373 11.01 11.49 1.26
CA TYR A 373 11.88 10.37 1.69
C TYR A 373 12.38 10.47 3.14
N VAL A 374 12.18 11.61 3.83
CA VAL A 374 12.55 11.73 5.25
C VAL A 374 11.43 11.12 6.10
N VAL A 375 11.46 9.80 6.28
CA VAL A 375 10.49 9.06 7.08
C VAL A 375 10.96 8.98 8.54
N SER A 376 10.12 9.42 9.48
CA SER A 376 10.45 9.38 10.91
C SER A 376 10.28 7.99 11.53
N MET A 377 10.90 7.78 12.69
CA MET A 377 10.72 6.56 13.49
C MET A 377 9.24 6.32 13.85
N ASP A 378 8.53 7.38 14.27
CA ASP A 378 7.10 7.29 14.61
C ASP A 378 6.27 6.86 13.40
N ARG A 379 6.62 7.34 12.20
CA ARG A 379 5.93 6.92 10.97
C ARG A 379 6.22 5.46 10.61
N MET A 380 7.46 4.99 10.79
CA MET A 380 7.77 3.57 10.61
C MET A 380 7.00 2.69 11.60
N LEU A 381 6.89 3.09 12.86
CA LEU A 381 6.10 2.39 13.88
C LEU A 381 4.60 2.40 13.55
N GLU A 382 4.08 3.51 13.02
CA GLU A 382 2.71 3.62 12.54
C GLU A 382 2.44 2.66 11.37
N ASP A 383 3.35 2.60 10.39
CA ASP A 383 3.26 1.67 9.26
C ASP A 383 3.21 0.21 9.77
N ILE A 384 4.06 -0.17 10.75
CA ILE A 384 4.04 -1.51 11.35
C ILE A 384 2.73 -1.77 12.08
N ARG A 385 2.23 -0.81 12.86
CA ARG A 385 0.94 -0.95 13.56
C ARG A 385 -0.18 -1.24 12.57
N VAL A 386 -0.29 -0.45 11.50
CA VAL A 386 -1.30 -0.64 10.46
C VAL A 386 -1.13 -1.99 9.75
N MET A 387 0.10 -2.43 9.48
CA MET A 387 0.35 -3.77 8.93
C MET A 387 -0.19 -4.87 9.87
N LYS A 388 0.11 -4.81 11.17
CA LYS A 388 -0.39 -5.81 12.14
C LYS A 388 -1.92 -5.75 12.25
N GLU A 389 -2.52 -4.56 12.23
CA GLU A 389 -3.98 -4.38 12.24
C GLU A 389 -4.65 -5.02 11.02
N LEU A 390 -3.99 -4.97 9.86
CA LEU A 390 -4.46 -5.56 8.60
C LEU A 390 -4.04 -7.02 8.39
N ASN A 391 -3.53 -7.70 9.43
CA ASN A 391 -3.05 -9.08 9.37
C ASN A 391 -1.90 -9.31 8.34
N ILE A 392 -1.15 -8.26 8.00
CA ILE A 392 0.03 -8.34 7.12
C ILE A 392 1.18 -8.99 7.90
N ASN A 393 1.82 -9.99 7.30
CA ASN A 393 2.97 -10.70 7.88
C ASN A 393 4.27 -10.49 7.12
N ALA A 394 4.24 -9.83 5.97
CA ALA A 394 5.41 -9.64 5.12
C ALA A 394 5.43 -8.28 4.42
N VAL A 395 6.62 -7.76 4.15
CA VAL A 395 6.83 -6.52 3.39
C VAL A 395 7.92 -6.71 2.33
N ARG A 396 7.74 -6.13 1.14
CA ARG A 396 8.81 -5.97 0.14
C ARG A 396 9.26 -4.52 0.15
N THR A 397 10.57 -4.28 0.24
CA THR A 397 11.16 -2.94 0.18
C THR A 397 11.24 -2.47 -1.29
N CYS A 398 10.09 -2.12 -1.86
CA CYS A 398 9.99 -1.70 -3.26
C CYS A 398 10.60 -0.29 -3.44
N HIS A 399 11.57 -0.06 -4.33
CA HIS A 399 12.41 -1.04 -5.03
C HIS A 399 13.88 -0.75 -4.73
N TYR A 400 14.20 -0.76 -3.45
CA TYR A 400 15.49 -0.35 -2.91
C TYR A 400 15.63 -0.73 -1.43
N PRO A 401 16.86 -0.71 -0.87
CA PRO A 401 17.03 -0.89 0.55
C PRO A 401 16.44 0.28 1.35
N ASN A 402 15.68 -0.06 2.39
CA ASN A 402 15.09 0.92 3.30
C ASN A 402 16.12 1.42 4.32
N ASP A 403 15.73 2.37 5.17
CA ASP A 403 16.53 2.76 6.31
C ASP A 403 16.85 1.53 7.19
N PRO A 404 18.09 1.30 7.64
CA PRO A 404 18.44 0.16 8.52
C PRO A 404 17.53 0.00 9.74
N ARG A 405 17.00 1.11 10.25
CA ARG A 405 16.05 1.11 11.37
C ARG A 405 14.75 0.39 11.04
N TRP A 406 14.29 0.39 9.78
CA TRP A 406 13.12 -0.37 9.33
C TRP A 406 13.29 -1.89 9.54
N TYR A 407 14.46 -2.42 9.19
CA TYR A 407 14.77 -3.85 9.33
C TYR A 407 14.81 -4.28 10.80
N GLU A 408 15.41 -3.45 11.66
CA GLU A 408 15.40 -3.66 13.11
C GLU A 408 13.97 -3.72 13.67
N LEU A 409 13.08 -2.82 13.22
CA LEU A 409 11.69 -2.84 13.64
C LEU A 409 10.97 -4.11 13.13
N CYS A 410 11.20 -4.54 11.88
CA CYS A 410 10.62 -5.78 11.36
C CYS A 410 11.12 -7.02 12.13
N ASP A 411 12.37 -7.02 12.59
CA ASP A 411 12.89 -8.08 13.48
C ASP A 411 12.12 -8.10 14.81
N ILE A 412 11.90 -6.93 15.41
CA ILE A 412 11.25 -6.76 16.73
C ILE A 412 9.76 -7.13 16.67
N TYR A 413 9.05 -6.67 15.65
CA TYR A 413 7.60 -6.79 15.55
C TYR A 413 7.12 -8.01 14.75
N GLY A 414 8.04 -8.78 14.18
CA GLY A 414 7.74 -10.00 13.44
C GLY A 414 7.06 -9.70 12.11
N ILE A 415 7.82 -9.16 11.16
CA ILE A 415 7.42 -8.98 9.77
C ILE A 415 8.48 -9.64 8.90
N TYR A 416 8.09 -10.59 8.05
CA TYR A 416 9.00 -11.16 7.04
C TYR A 416 9.33 -10.12 5.97
N MET A 417 10.52 -10.19 5.38
CA MET A 417 10.97 -9.18 4.44
C MET A 417 11.61 -9.75 3.17
N VAL A 418 11.26 -9.13 2.04
CA VAL A 418 12.05 -9.15 0.80
C VAL A 418 12.92 -7.90 0.80
N ALA A 419 14.23 -8.07 0.88
CA ALA A 419 15.19 -6.96 0.82
C ALA A 419 15.70 -6.82 -0.62
N GLU A 420 15.37 -5.70 -1.26
CA GLU A 420 15.60 -5.47 -2.68
C GLU A 420 16.74 -4.47 -2.93
N ALA A 421 17.63 -4.79 -3.88
CA ALA A 421 18.67 -3.85 -4.31
C ALA A 421 18.07 -2.67 -5.09
N ASN A 422 18.69 -1.49 -5.00
CA ASN A 422 18.24 -0.27 -5.64
C ASN A 422 18.58 -0.28 -7.14
N ILE A 423 17.93 -1.14 -7.92
CA ILE A 423 18.15 -1.27 -9.36
C ILE A 423 16.80 -1.35 -10.06
N GLU A 424 16.45 -0.29 -10.76
CA GLU A 424 15.34 -0.24 -11.71
C GLU A 424 15.71 0.66 -12.89
N SER A 425 15.62 0.13 -14.10
CA SER A 425 15.93 0.87 -15.34
C SER A 425 14.78 0.75 -16.34
N HIS A 426 13.54 0.85 -15.86
CA HIS A 426 12.31 0.62 -16.62
C HIS A 426 12.30 1.45 -17.91
N GLY A 427 12.75 2.70 -17.86
CA GLY A 427 12.86 3.61 -19.01
C GLY A 427 13.79 3.17 -20.14
N MET A 428 14.68 2.20 -19.93
CA MET A 428 15.49 1.60 -21.02
C MET A 428 14.78 0.46 -21.75
N GLY A 429 13.69 -0.05 -21.18
CA GLY A 429 13.00 -1.25 -21.63
C GLY A 429 13.82 -2.53 -21.46
N TYR A 430 13.23 -3.65 -21.87
CA TYR A 430 13.77 -5.00 -21.60
C TYR A 430 14.46 -5.66 -22.81
N GLY A 431 14.57 -4.91 -23.92
CA GLY A 431 15.13 -5.36 -25.19
C GLY A 431 16.67 -5.37 -25.23
N ASP A 432 17.26 -4.99 -26.35
CA ASP A 432 18.72 -4.99 -26.53
C ASP A 432 19.42 -3.82 -25.83
N LYS A 433 18.69 -2.73 -25.55
CA LYS A 433 19.20 -1.52 -24.88
C LYS A 433 19.10 -1.56 -23.36
N THR A 434 18.59 -2.66 -22.79
CA THR A 434 18.51 -2.82 -21.33
C THR A 434 19.89 -2.72 -20.69
N LEU A 435 19.96 -2.05 -19.53
CA LEU A 435 21.22 -1.95 -18.77
C LEU A 435 21.63 -3.28 -18.15
N ALA A 436 20.74 -4.26 -18.11
CA ALA A 436 21.07 -5.64 -17.76
C ALA A 436 22.08 -6.30 -18.73
N LYS A 437 22.23 -5.74 -19.95
CA LYS A 437 23.14 -6.23 -21.00
C LYS A 437 24.28 -5.26 -21.32
N GLU A 438 24.31 -4.08 -20.71
CA GLU A 438 25.33 -3.06 -20.95
C GLU A 438 26.54 -3.30 -20.03
N PRO A 439 27.72 -3.67 -20.57
CA PRO A 439 28.88 -4.03 -19.76
C PRO A 439 29.39 -2.90 -18.86
N THR A 440 29.28 -1.65 -19.29
CA THR A 440 29.74 -0.50 -18.49
C THR A 440 28.95 -0.34 -17.19
N TYR A 441 27.69 -0.81 -17.14
CA TYR A 441 26.86 -0.80 -15.94
C TYR A 441 27.01 -2.05 -15.06
N GLU A 442 27.83 -3.04 -15.43
CA GLU A 442 28.02 -4.27 -14.65
C GLU A 442 28.45 -3.97 -13.22
N LYS A 443 29.44 -3.09 -13.05
CA LYS A 443 29.99 -2.73 -11.75
C LYS A 443 28.92 -2.13 -10.83
N ALA A 444 28.12 -1.19 -11.34
CA ALA A 444 27.02 -0.58 -10.59
C ALA A 444 25.96 -1.61 -10.17
N HIS A 445 25.64 -2.60 -11.01
CA HIS A 445 24.70 -3.68 -10.63
C HIS A 445 25.24 -4.53 -9.48
N LEU A 446 26.53 -4.86 -9.52
CA LEU A 446 27.19 -5.66 -8.49
C LEU A 446 27.31 -4.88 -7.18
N GLU A 447 27.77 -3.62 -7.21
CA GLU A 447 27.96 -2.78 -6.02
C GLU A 447 26.64 -2.52 -5.28
N ARG A 448 25.55 -2.21 -6.00
CA ARG A 448 24.21 -2.02 -5.40
C ARG A 448 23.69 -3.31 -4.74
N ASN A 449 23.95 -4.47 -5.33
CA ASN A 449 23.61 -5.77 -4.73
C ASN A 449 24.52 -6.14 -3.55
N GLU A 450 25.81 -5.81 -3.63
CA GLU A 450 26.75 -5.98 -2.52
C GLU A 450 26.33 -5.14 -1.31
N SER A 451 25.95 -3.88 -1.52
CA SER A 451 25.44 -3.01 -0.46
C SER A 451 24.18 -3.60 0.19
N ASN A 452 23.22 -4.07 -0.62
CA ASN A 452 22.01 -4.73 -0.11
C ASN A 452 22.34 -5.96 0.78
N ILE A 453 23.21 -6.87 0.33
CA ILE A 453 23.48 -8.07 1.15
C ILE A 453 24.43 -7.80 2.32
N LYS A 454 25.46 -6.97 2.15
CA LYS A 454 26.50 -6.78 3.17
C LYS A 454 26.01 -5.93 4.34
N ILE A 455 25.15 -4.94 4.09
CA ILE A 455 24.62 -4.06 5.14
C ILE A 455 23.58 -4.79 5.99
N TYR A 456 22.69 -5.56 5.37
CA TYR A 456 21.50 -6.08 6.05
C TYR A 456 21.54 -7.58 6.40
N LYS A 457 22.64 -8.31 6.08
CA LYS A 457 22.81 -9.77 6.28
C LYS A 457 22.39 -10.36 7.63
N ASN A 458 22.51 -9.59 8.72
CA ASN A 458 22.28 -10.09 10.08
C ASN A 458 20.81 -10.04 10.51
N HIS A 459 19.92 -9.42 9.74
CA HIS A 459 18.50 -9.30 10.10
C HIS A 459 17.74 -10.62 9.90
N PRO A 460 17.13 -11.21 10.96
CA PRO A 460 16.31 -12.42 10.82
C PRO A 460 15.03 -12.19 10.00
N SER A 461 14.50 -10.96 9.97
CA SER A 461 13.29 -10.61 9.19
C SER A 461 13.45 -10.82 7.70
N ILE A 462 14.65 -10.59 7.15
CA ILE A 462 14.92 -10.82 5.74
C ILE A 462 14.87 -12.30 5.46
N ILE A 463 13.91 -12.73 4.67
CA ILE A 463 13.78 -14.12 4.22
C ILE A 463 14.19 -14.29 2.77
N PHE A 464 14.12 -13.23 1.95
CA PHE A 464 14.51 -13.22 0.54
C PHE A 464 15.44 -12.06 0.23
N TRP A 465 16.38 -12.29 -0.68
CA TRP A 465 17.05 -11.23 -1.43
C TRP A 465 16.36 -11.03 -2.78
N SER A 466 16.14 -9.78 -3.17
CA SER A 466 15.74 -9.42 -4.53
C SER A 466 16.85 -8.58 -5.18
N VAL A 467 17.22 -8.92 -6.42
CA VAL A 467 18.37 -8.28 -7.09
C VAL A 467 18.02 -6.97 -7.80
N GLY A 468 16.73 -6.62 -7.88
CA GLY A 468 16.23 -5.40 -8.52
C GLY A 468 14.76 -5.55 -8.94
N ASN A 469 14.25 -4.56 -9.68
CA ASN A 469 12.90 -4.50 -10.23
C ASN A 469 12.94 -4.03 -11.68
N GLU A 470 12.08 -4.57 -12.55
CA GLU A 470 11.78 -4.03 -13.91
C GLU A 470 12.96 -3.41 -14.68
N ALA A 471 14.12 -4.09 -14.69
CA ALA A 471 15.35 -3.60 -15.31
C ALA A 471 15.80 -4.47 -16.49
N GLY A 472 14.89 -5.29 -17.04
CA GLY A 472 15.19 -6.31 -18.04
C GLY A 472 16.02 -7.47 -17.49
N TYR A 473 16.45 -8.39 -18.35
CA TYR A 473 17.24 -9.56 -17.94
C TYR A 473 18.47 -9.73 -18.84
N GLY A 474 19.61 -10.10 -18.23
CA GLY A 474 20.88 -10.20 -18.93
C GLY A 474 22.06 -10.56 -18.02
N PRO A 475 23.29 -10.59 -18.56
CA PRO A 475 24.49 -11.03 -17.85
C PRO A 475 24.75 -10.30 -16.53
N ASN A 476 24.41 -9.01 -16.42
CA ASN A 476 24.63 -8.24 -15.19
C ASN A 476 23.79 -8.80 -14.03
N PHE A 477 22.53 -9.19 -14.28
CA PHE A 477 21.68 -9.82 -13.28
C PHE A 477 22.08 -11.27 -12.97
N GLU A 478 22.59 -12.01 -13.95
CA GLU A 478 23.12 -13.36 -13.69
C GLU A 478 24.32 -13.34 -12.76
N LYS A 479 25.23 -12.36 -12.94
CA LYS A 479 26.37 -12.14 -12.06
C LYS A 479 25.95 -11.62 -10.68
N ALA A 480 24.98 -10.70 -10.62
CA ALA A 480 24.43 -10.23 -9.35
C ALA A 480 23.79 -11.37 -8.55
N TYR A 481 22.99 -12.22 -9.21
CA TYR A 481 22.42 -13.42 -8.59
C TYR A 481 23.52 -14.36 -8.06
N ASP A 482 24.54 -14.67 -8.88
CA ASP A 482 25.63 -15.56 -8.47
C ASP A 482 26.41 -14.98 -7.26
N LEU A 483 26.64 -13.66 -7.26
CA LEU A 483 27.26 -12.94 -6.15
C LEU A 483 26.44 -13.08 -4.87
N VAL A 484 25.13 -12.84 -4.93
CA VAL A 484 24.23 -12.95 -3.78
C VAL A 484 24.20 -14.37 -3.25
N LYS A 485 24.02 -15.37 -4.12
CA LYS A 485 23.99 -16.79 -3.72
C LYS A 485 25.31 -17.29 -3.15
N ALA A 486 26.44 -16.80 -3.66
CA ALA A 486 27.76 -17.16 -3.15
C ALA A 486 28.03 -16.53 -1.77
N TYR A 487 27.55 -15.31 -1.52
CA TYR A 487 27.74 -14.61 -0.25
C TYR A 487 26.81 -15.13 0.86
N ASP A 488 25.52 -15.31 0.56
CA ASP A 488 24.52 -15.74 1.53
C ASP A 488 23.64 -16.89 1.00
N PRO A 489 24.05 -18.16 1.22
CA PRO A 489 23.26 -19.32 0.85
C PRO A 489 22.08 -19.59 1.81
N SER A 490 21.95 -18.84 2.92
CA SER A 490 20.92 -19.08 3.94
C SER A 490 19.53 -18.56 3.55
N ARG A 491 19.43 -17.85 2.42
CA ARG A 491 18.21 -17.22 1.91
C ARG A 491 18.02 -17.49 0.41
N PRO A 492 16.76 -17.68 -0.04
CA PRO A 492 16.41 -17.62 -1.46
C PRO A 492 16.70 -16.25 -2.08
N CYS A 493 16.98 -16.25 -3.38
CA CYS A 493 17.16 -15.04 -4.19
C CYS A 493 16.11 -15.01 -5.31
N GLN A 494 15.45 -13.87 -5.49
CA GLN A 494 14.40 -13.69 -6.49
C GLN A 494 14.70 -12.56 -7.48
N TYR A 495 14.16 -12.68 -8.70
CA TYR A 495 14.07 -11.60 -9.66
C TYR A 495 12.92 -11.87 -10.63
N GLU A 496 12.03 -10.88 -10.81
CA GLU A 496 10.82 -11.07 -11.62
C GLU A 496 11.13 -11.28 -13.10
N GLN A 497 11.98 -10.41 -13.67
CA GLN A 497 12.33 -10.43 -15.10
C GLN A 497 13.15 -11.65 -15.52
N ALA A 498 13.65 -12.46 -14.57
CA ALA A 498 14.21 -13.77 -14.86
C ALA A 498 13.15 -14.76 -15.37
N GLY A 499 11.87 -14.48 -15.11
CA GLY A 499 10.73 -15.29 -15.55
C GLY A 499 10.86 -16.75 -15.14
N GLN A 500 10.45 -17.65 -16.03
CA GLN A 500 10.49 -19.08 -15.75
C GLN A 500 11.82 -19.76 -16.13
N ASN A 501 12.72 -19.09 -16.84
CA ASN A 501 13.91 -19.73 -17.42
C ASN A 501 15.24 -19.14 -16.94
N GLY A 502 15.23 -17.98 -16.29
CA GLY A 502 16.41 -17.31 -15.76
C GLY A 502 16.76 -17.72 -14.32
N LYS A 503 17.82 -17.10 -13.80
CA LYS A 503 18.31 -17.32 -12.44
C LYS A 503 17.43 -16.64 -11.40
N THR A 504 16.53 -17.43 -10.82
CA THR A 504 15.70 -17.05 -9.67
C THR A 504 15.24 -18.32 -8.94
N ASP A 505 15.26 -18.30 -7.61
CA ASP A 505 14.82 -19.41 -6.75
C ASP A 505 13.28 -19.46 -6.63
N ILE A 506 12.60 -18.34 -6.91
CA ILE A 506 11.15 -18.16 -6.78
C ILE A 506 10.59 -17.66 -8.11
N PHE A 507 9.49 -18.25 -8.59
CA PHE A 507 8.75 -17.63 -9.68
C PHE A 507 7.87 -16.53 -9.10
N CYS A 508 8.25 -15.28 -9.34
CA CYS A 508 7.69 -14.12 -8.67
C CYS A 508 7.11 -13.06 -9.64
N PRO A 509 6.14 -13.43 -10.51
CA PRO A 509 5.57 -12.50 -11.48
C PRO A 509 4.86 -11.32 -10.81
N MET A 510 4.71 -10.23 -11.55
CA MET A 510 3.82 -9.11 -11.22
C MET A 510 2.46 -9.31 -11.91
N TYR A 511 1.37 -9.03 -11.20
CA TYR A 511 -0.01 -8.98 -11.72
C TYR A 511 -0.44 -10.20 -12.53
N TYR A 512 0.02 -11.38 -12.10
CA TYR A 512 -0.32 -12.62 -12.77
C TYR A 512 -1.80 -12.91 -12.51
N ASP A 513 -2.57 -13.05 -13.59
CA ASP A 513 -4.02 -13.18 -13.48
C ASP A 513 -4.44 -14.52 -12.87
N TYR A 514 -5.73 -14.66 -12.58
CA TYR A 514 -6.25 -15.85 -11.92
C TYR A 514 -5.99 -17.14 -12.72
N GLY A 515 -6.13 -17.08 -14.04
CA GLY A 515 -5.91 -18.24 -14.92
C GLY A 515 -4.44 -18.63 -15.02
N GLY A 516 -3.55 -17.63 -15.06
CA GLY A 516 -2.11 -17.80 -15.00
C GLY A 516 -1.68 -18.50 -13.72
N CYS A 517 -2.13 -17.98 -12.57
CA CYS A 517 -1.88 -18.58 -11.26
C CYS A 517 -2.34 -20.04 -11.21
N ASP A 518 -3.59 -20.31 -11.60
CA ASP A 518 -4.16 -21.66 -11.62
C ASP A 518 -3.34 -22.63 -12.49
N LYS A 519 -2.95 -22.19 -13.69
CA LYS A 519 -2.16 -22.98 -14.64
C LYS A 519 -0.74 -23.25 -14.13
N TYR A 520 -0.05 -22.24 -13.58
CA TYR A 520 1.31 -22.41 -13.07
C TYR A 520 1.32 -23.35 -11.85
N SER A 521 0.35 -23.20 -10.96
CA SER A 521 0.24 -24.01 -9.75
C SER A 521 0.00 -25.50 -10.03
N GLN A 522 -0.64 -25.84 -11.16
CA GLN A 522 -0.82 -27.22 -11.61
C GLN A 522 0.36 -27.76 -12.44
N GLY A 523 1.27 -26.89 -12.87
CA GLY A 523 2.45 -27.27 -13.66
C GLY A 523 3.55 -27.95 -12.84
N ASP A 524 4.61 -28.36 -13.53
CA ASP A 524 5.74 -29.14 -12.99
C ASP A 524 6.96 -28.29 -12.59
N ASN A 525 6.93 -26.96 -12.77
CA ASN A 525 8.02 -26.08 -12.36
C ASN A 525 8.32 -26.27 -10.85
N PRO A 526 9.56 -26.56 -10.43
CA PRO A 526 9.85 -26.93 -9.04
C PRO A 526 9.85 -25.74 -8.07
N ARG A 527 9.70 -24.50 -8.56
CA ARG A 527 9.75 -23.29 -7.74
C ARG A 527 8.37 -22.88 -7.23
N PRO A 528 8.28 -22.33 -6.00
CA PRO A 528 7.07 -21.72 -5.50
C PRO A 528 6.64 -20.54 -6.38
N LEU A 529 5.33 -20.29 -6.44
CA LEU A 529 4.75 -19.06 -6.95
C LEU A 529 4.51 -18.12 -5.77
N ILE A 530 5.18 -16.96 -5.79
CA ILE A 530 4.97 -15.87 -4.83
C ILE A 530 5.00 -14.57 -5.63
N GLN A 531 3.84 -13.96 -5.88
CA GLN A 531 3.78 -12.77 -6.72
C GLN A 531 4.49 -11.60 -6.03
N CYS A 532 5.51 -11.01 -6.66
CA CYS A 532 6.20 -9.86 -6.07
C CYS A 532 5.29 -8.62 -6.07
N GLU A 533 4.30 -8.56 -6.97
CA GLU A 533 3.20 -7.61 -6.99
C GLU A 533 1.92 -8.29 -7.46
N TYR A 534 0.81 -8.06 -6.77
CA TYR A 534 -0.52 -8.48 -7.21
C TYR A 534 -1.58 -7.56 -6.62
N ALA A 535 -2.84 -7.72 -7.04
CA ALA A 535 -3.98 -6.99 -6.48
C ALA A 535 -3.73 -5.47 -6.39
N HIS A 536 -3.58 -4.82 -7.54
CA HIS A 536 -3.30 -3.39 -7.64
C HIS A 536 -4.39 -2.54 -6.97
N ALA A 537 -4.05 -1.79 -5.93
CA ALA A 537 -4.97 -1.11 -5.01
C ALA A 537 -5.19 0.39 -5.33
N MET A 538 -4.96 0.82 -6.58
CA MET A 538 -5.19 2.20 -7.02
C MET A 538 -6.66 2.63 -6.95
N GLY A 539 -6.91 3.72 -6.22
CA GLY A 539 -8.24 4.28 -6.01
C GLY A 539 -9.19 3.29 -5.32
N ASN A 540 -10.45 3.26 -5.75
CA ASN A 540 -11.43 2.24 -5.35
C ASN A 540 -11.22 0.92 -6.14
N SER A 541 -10.52 -0.04 -5.54
CA SER A 541 -10.08 -1.30 -6.18
C SER A 541 -10.33 -2.53 -5.28
N MET A 542 -9.46 -3.55 -5.33
CA MET A 542 -9.49 -4.80 -4.56
C MET A 542 -10.73 -5.66 -4.81
N GLY A 543 -11.41 -5.45 -5.93
CA GLY A 543 -12.46 -6.34 -6.41
C GLY A 543 -11.87 -7.64 -6.94
N GLY A 544 -12.29 -8.77 -6.40
CA GLY A 544 -11.75 -10.08 -6.78
C GLY A 544 -10.52 -10.53 -5.99
N PHE A 545 -10.22 -9.86 -4.86
CA PHE A 545 -9.10 -10.23 -4.00
C PHE A 545 -9.26 -11.65 -3.42
N LYS A 546 -10.51 -12.04 -3.14
CA LYS A 546 -10.90 -13.38 -2.69
C LYS A 546 -10.33 -14.47 -3.58
N GLU A 547 -10.37 -14.30 -4.89
CA GLU A 547 -10.05 -15.32 -5.88
C GLU A 547 -8.57 -15.70 -5.83
N TYR A 548 -7.69 -14.74 -5.56
CA TYR A 548 -6.29 -15.05 -5.27
C TYR A 548 -6.17 -15.91 -4.01
N TRP A 549 -6.85 -15.53 -2.93
CA TRP A 549 -6.72 -16.23 -1.64
C TRP A 549 -7.37 -17.60 -1.60
N ASP A 550 -8.43 -17.81 -2.37
CA ASP A 550 -8.98 -19.15 -2.61
C ASP A 550 -7.92 -20.05 -3.26
N MET A 551 -7.18 -19.55 -4.25
CA MET A 551 -6.12 -20.32 -4.92
C MET A 551 -4.90 -20.53 -4.02
N VAL A 552 -4.49 -19.54 -3.23
CA VAL A 552 -3.40 -19.66 -2.24
C VAL A 552 -3.70 -20.79 -1.25
N ARG A 553 -4.95 -20.89 -0.77
CA ARG A 553 -5.38 -21.96 0.15
C ARG A 553 -5.62 -23.30 -0.55
N LYS A 554 -5.84 -23.30 -1.87
CA LYS A 554 -6.03 -24.50 -2.68
C LYS A 554 -4.70 -25.17 -3.07
N TYR A 555 -3.68 -24.39 -3.41
CA TYR A 555 -2.44 -24.90 -4.01
C TYR A 555 -1.23 -24.66 -3.11
N PRO A 556 -0.59 -25.70 -2.55
CA PRO A 556 0.61 -25.54 -1.72
C PRO A 556 1.75 -24.75 -2.40
N LYS A 557 1.90 -24.89 -3.73
CA LYS A 557 2.88 -24.17 -4.54
C LYS A 557 2.64 -22.66 -4.60
N TYR A 558 1.39 -22.20 -4.45
CA TYR A 558 1.07 -20.77 -4.49
C TYR A 558 0.97 -20.22 -3.07
N GLN A 559 1.99 -19.46 -2.67
CA GLN A 559 2.16 -19.02 -1.29
C GLN A 559 1.77 -17.55 -1.07
N GLY A 560 0.92 -16.98 -1.93
CA GLY A 560 0.49 -15.58 -1.83
C GLY A 560 1.43 -14.62 -2.54
N GLY A 561 1.63 -13.43 -1.97
CA GLY A 561 2.39 -12.37 -2.62
C GLY A 561 2.29 -11.04 -1.89
N PHE A 562 2.72 -9.97 -2.56
CA PHE A 562 2.76 -8.62 -2.00
C PHE A 562 1.82 -7.70 -2.77
N ILE A 563 0.82 -7.15 -2.08
CA ILE A 563 -0.13 -6.19 -2.66
C ILE A 563 0.64 -4.98 -3.21
N TRP A 564 0.24 -4.45 -4.37
CA TRP A 564 0.71 -3.15 -4.87
C TRP A 564 -0.35 -2.06 -4.64
N ASP A 565 -0.19 -1.16 -3.69
CA ASP A 565 0.88 -1.10 -2.69
C ASP A 565 0.35 -0.75 -1.30
N PHE A 566 1.25 -0.55 -0.33
CA PHE A 566 0.88 -0.26 1.04
C PHE A 566 0.23 1.12 1.15
N VAL A 567 0.87 2.19 0.63
CA VAL A 567 0.47 3.57 0.93
C VAL A 567 0.47 4.48 -0.30
N ASP A 568 -0.62 5.23 -0.47
CA ASP A 568 -0.73 6.26 -1.50
C ASP A 568 0.42 7.28 -1.40
N GLN A 569 1.11 7.52 -2.50
CA GLN A 569 2.21 8.48 -2.56
C GLN A 569 1.73 9.93 -2.75
N GLY A 570 0.61 10.33 -2.15
CA GLY A 570 0.06 11.68 -2.27
C GLY A 570 0.80 12.70 -1.38
N LEU A 571 1.30 13.80 -1.94
CA LEU A 571 1.95 14.87 -1.18
C LEU A 571 0.92 15.84 -0.61
N ARG A 572 0.96 16.10 0.70
CA ARG A 572 0.00 17.00 1.34
C ARG A 572 0.38 18.46 1.06
N VAL A 573 -0.44 19.14 0.27
CA VAL A 573 -0.24 20.56 -0.07
C VAL A 573 -1.52 21.38 0.10
N LYS A 574 -1.39 22.70 -0.01
CA LYS A 574 -2.51 23.64 -0.09
C LYS A 574 -2.74 24.03 -1.55
N ASN A 575 -3.98 23.90 -2.02
CA ASN A 575 -4.37 24.38 -3.33
C ASN A 575 -4.44 25.93 -3.36
N LYS A 576 -4.79 26.51 -4.52
CA LYS A 576 -4.90 27.98 -4.71
C LYS A 576 -5.96 28.64 -3.81
N GLN A 577 -6.93 27.87 -3.32
CA GLN A 577 -8.00 28.31 -2.43
C GLN A 577 -7.70 28.03 -0.94
N GLY A 578 -6.53 27.50 -0.60
CA GLY A 578 -6.13 27.16 0.77
C GLY A 578 -6.73 25.85 1.32
N LYS A 579 -7.45 25.08 0.50
CA LYS A 579 -7.90 23.72 0.86
C LYS A 579 -6.71 22.77 0.84
N THR A 580 -6.71 21.80 1.75
CA THR A 580 -5.70 20.73 1.74
C THR A 580 -6.05 19.72 0.66
N ILE A 581 -5.08 19.37 -0.18
CA ILE A 581 -5.17 18.29 -1.16
C ILE A 581 -3.99 17.34 -1.00
N TYR A 582 -4.13 16.12 -1.53
CA TYR A 582 -3.01 15.21 -1.75
C TYR A 582 -2.62 15.32 -3.23
N ALA A 583 -1.55 16.08 -3.48
CA ALA A 583 -1.01 16.25 -4.81
C ALA A 583 -0.35 14.98 -5.32
N TYR A 584 -0.47 14.75 -6.62
CA TYR A 584 0.12 13.65 -7.37
C TYR A 584 0.85 14.20 -8.60
N GLY A 585 1.37 13.33 -9.47
CA GLY A 585 2.16 13.81 -10.60
C GLY A 585 1.40 14.77 -11.50
N GLY A 586 2.08 15.81 -11.97
CA GLY A 586 1.48 16.87 -12.78
C GLY A 586 1.04 18.10 -11.99
N ASP A 587 0.99 18.05 -10.65
CA ASP A 587 0.60 19.19 -9.82
C ASP A 587 1.71 20.21 -9.58
N PHE A 588 2.95 19.86 -9.92
CA PHE A 588 4.14 20.68 -9.71
C PHE A 588 4.83 20.99 -11.05
N GLY A 589 5.51 22.14 -11.13
CA GLY A 589 6.18 22.58 -12.35
C GLY A 589 5.21 23.04 -13.45
N ARG A 590 5.77 23.64 -14.52
CA ARG A 590 4.99 24.19 -15.65
C ARG A 590 4.73 23.18 -16.77
N TYR A 591 5.71 22.32 -17.03
CA TYR A 591 5.65 21.24 -18.03
C TYR A 591 6.29 19.98 -17.45
N PRO A 592 5.77 19.46 -16.32
CA PRO A 592 6.37 18.32 -15.66
C PRO A 592 6.23 17.06 -16.53
N THR A 593 7.24 16.19 -16.46
CA THR A 593 7.00 14.77 -16.70
C THR A 593 5.99 14.29 -15.65
N SER A 594 4.98 13.54 -16.08
CA SER A 594 3.92 13.05 -15.20
C SER A 594 3.29 11.79 -15.75
N ASP A 595 2.92 10.89 -14.84
CA ASP A 595 1.98 9.79 -15.06
C ASP A 595 0.72 9.95 -14.17
N HIS A 596 0.41 11.21 -13.85
CA HIS A 596 -0.77 11.66 -13.11
C HIS A 596 -0.93 10.97 -11.75
N ASN A 597 -2.11 10.43 -11.45
CA ASN A 597 -2.41 9.84 -10.16
C ASN A 597 -1.91 8.40 -10.01
N PHE A 598 -1.09 7.89 -10.94
CA PHE A 598 -0.62 6.51 -10.94
C PHE A 598 0.29 6.16 -9.76
N ASN A 599 0.72 7.14 -8.95
CA ASN A 599 1.41 6.97 -7.68
C ASN A 599 0.48 6.80 -6.45
N CYS A 600 -0.84 6.78 -6.65
CA CYS A 600 -1.83 6.62 -5.58
C CYS A 600 -2.42 5.21 -5.60
N ASN A 601 -1.64 4.23 -5.14
CA ASN A 601 -1.90 2.79 -5.27
C ASN A 601 -2.19 2.09 -3.93
N GLY A 602 -2.40 2.85 -2.86
CA GLY A 602 -2.32 2.34 -1.50
C GLY A 602 -3.56 1.63 -0.99
N ILE A 603 -3.35 0.54 -0.24
CA ILE A 603 -4.38 0.01 0.67
C ILE A 603 -4.68 0.98 1.82
N ILE A 604 -3.74 1.87 2.15
CA ILE A 604 -3.94 3.01 3.05
C ILE A 604 -3.65 4.33 2.33
N ASN A 605 -4.32 5.39 2.77
CA ASN A 605 -4.10 6.74 2.23
C ASN A 605 -2.79 7.36 2.77
N PRO A 606 -2.37 8.55 2.30
CA PRO A 606 -1.08 9.13 2.69
C PRO A 606 -0.92 9.37 4.20
N ASP A 607 -2.04 9.49 4.91
CA ASP A 607 -2.14 9.68 6.37
C ASP A 607 -2.24 8.38 7.17
N ARG A 608 -1.96 7.24 6.53
CA ARG A 608 -2.01 5.90 7.15
C ARG A 608 -3.40 5.50 7.64
N LYS A 609 -4.44 6.14 7.12
CA LYS A 609 -5.82 5.67 7.32
C LYS A 609 -6.15 4.59 6.29
N PRO A 610 -6.69 3.44 6.70
CA PRO A 610 -7.10 2.40 5.77
C PRO A 610 -8.13 2.91 4.76
N ASN A 611 -7.86 2.74 3.46
CA ASN A 611 -8.88 2.90 2.43
C ASN A 611 -9.93 1.78 2.59
N PRO A 612 -11.19 1.95 2.13
CA PRO A 612 -12.27 0.99 2.37
C PRO A 612 -11.92 -0.45 2.00
N HIS A 613 -11.16 -0.66 0.92
CA HIS A 613 -10.72 -2.00 0.51
C HIS A 613 -9.77 -2.71 1.49
N ALA A 614 -9.10 -2.00 2.40
CA ALA A 614 -8.24 -2.63 3.39
C ALA A 614 -9.02 -3.57 4.32
N ASN A 615 -10.33 -3.34 4.45
CA ASN A 615 -11.24 -4.20 5.19
C ASN A 615 -11.30 -5.63 4.60
N GLU A 616 -11.29 -5.72 3.26
CA GLU A 616 -11.27 -6.99 2.52
C GLU A 616 -9.92 -7.70 2.67
N VAL A 617 -8.82 -6.93 2.62
CA VAL A 617 -7.47 -7.44 2.86
C VAL A 617 -7.38 -8.06 4.26
N ARG A 618 -7.79 -7.32 5.29
CA ARG A 618 -7.76 -7.80 6.68
C ARG A 618 -8.53 -9.10 6.86
N TYR A 619 -9.70 -9.22 6.22
CA TYR A 619 -10.52 -10.43 6.27
C TYR A 619 -9.80 -11.62 5.63
N TYR A 620 -9.31 -11.51 4.40
CA TYR A 620 -8.65 -12.64 3.73
C TYR A 620 -7.25 -12.96 4.29
N TYR A 621 -6.60 -12.00 4.93
CA TYR A 621 -5.32 -12.19 5.63
C TYR A 621 -5.49 -12.74 7.05
N GLN A 622 -6.70 -12.88 7.61
CA GLN A 622 -6.85 -13.42 8.96
C GLN A 622 -6.35 -14.88 9.07
N ASN A 623 -5.91 -15.29 10.26
CA ASN A 623 -5.35 -16.62 10.53
C ASN A 623 -6.30 -17.55 11.29
N ILE A 624 -7.53 -17.12 11.55
CA ILE A 624 -8.54 -17.93 12.24
C ILE A 624 -9.79 -17.94 11.39
N TRP A 625 -10.23 -19.13 11.00
CA TRP A 625 -11.37 -19.33 10.12
C TRP A 625 -12.44 -20.12 10.85
N ALA A 626 -13.71 -19.80 10.59
CA ALA A 626 -14.83 -20.56 11.11
C ALA A 626 -15.69 -21.08 9.95
N THR A 627 -16.27 -22.26 10.13
CA THR A 627 -17.30 -22.80 9.23
C THR A 627 -18.49 -23.30 10.04
N ALA A 628 -19.70 -23.13 9.49
CA ALA A 628 -20.91 -23.63 10.13
C ALA A 628 -20.91 -25.17 10.16
N LYS A 629 -21.21 -25.77 11.33
CA LYS A 629 -21.49 -27.21 11.45
C LYS A 629 -22.96 -27.46 11.72
N ASP A 630 -23.49 -26.92 12.82
CA ASP A 630 -24.91 -26.90 13.11
C ASP A 630 -25.27 -25.61 13.87
N LEU A 631 -25.74 -24.61 13.12
CA LEU A 631 -26.12 -23.32 13.69
C LEU A 631 -27.40 -23.39 14.53
N LYS A 632 -28.19 -24.47 14.47
CA LYS A 632 -29.40 -24.61 15.31
C LYS A 632 -29.03 -24.86 16.78
N VAL A 633 -27.89 -25.49 17.01
CA VAL A 633 -27.39 -25.82 18.35
C VAL A 633 -26.09 -25.08 18.72
N GLY A 634 -25.67 -24.13 17.88
CA GLY A 634 -24.51 -23.28 18.14
C GLY A 634 -23.18 -24.01 17.96
N GLU A 635 -23.06 -24.85 16.93
CA GLU A 635 -21.81 -25.55 16.63
C GLU A 635 -21.12 -24.97 15.38
N VAL A 636 -19.88 -24.53 15.56
CA VAL A 636 -19.00 -24.02 14.51
C VAL A 636 -17.67 -24.75 14.55
N GLU A 637 -17.03 -24.99 13.41
CA GLU A 637 -15.67 -25.52 13.35
C GLU A 637 -14.69 -24.39 13.13
N VAL A 638 -13.79 -24.22 14.10
CA VAL A 638 -12.72 -23.22 14.08
C VAL A 638 -11.43 -23.88 13.59
N TYR A 639 -10.77 -23.24 12.62
CA TYR A 639 -9.48 -23.62 12.07
C TYR A 639 -8.42 -22.58 12.43
N ASN A 640 -7.32 -23.04 13.02
CA ASN A 640 -6.13 -22.23 13.26
C ASN A 640 -5.16 -22.34 12.07
N GLU A 641 -5.09 -21.30 11.23
CA GLU A 641 -4.19 -21.21 10.07
C GLU A 641 -2.77 -20.73 10.46
N ASN A 642 -2.53 -20.35 11.72
CA ASN A 642 -1.18 -20.08 12.21
C ASN A 642 -0.31 -21.34 12.15
N PHE A 643 1.01 -21.18 11.95
CA PHE A 643 1.96 -22.29 11.88
C PHE A 643 2.75 -22.52 13.17
N PHE A 644 2.92 -21.49 13.99
CA PHE A 644 3.83 -21.51 15.14
C PHE A 644 3.14 -21.23 16.48
N LYS A 645 1.86 -20.86 16.47
CA LYS A 645 1.12 -20.47 17.68
C LYS A 645 -0.26 -21.15 17.81
N SER A 646 -0.62 -21.54 19.03
CA SER A 646 -1.97 -21.98 19.43
C SER A 646 -2.94 -20.79 19.55
N LEU A 647 -4.24 -21.07 19.73
CA LEU A 647 -5.25 -20.04 20.00
C LEU A 647 -5.53 -19.85 21.50
N ASP A 648 -4.64 -20.29 22.38
CA ASP A 648 -4.81 -20.22 23.84
C ASP A 648 -4.77 -18.79 24.41
N ASP A 649 -4.26 -17.83 23.65
CA ASP A 649 -4.29 -16.41 23.97
C ASP A 649 -5.45 -15.65 23.30
N VAL A 650 -6.27 -16.34 22.52
CA VAL A 650 -7.45 -15.80 21.83
C VAL A 650 -8.74 -16.31 22.47
N GLU A 651 -9.73 -15.44 22.60
CA GLU A 651 -11.10 -15.78 23.02
C GLU A 651 -12.04 -15.59 21.84
N LEU A 652 -12.97 -16.52 21.64
CA LEU A 652 -14.09 -16.33 20.72
C LEU A 652 -15.20 -15.58 21.47
N GLN A 653 -15.55 -14.38 21.01
CA GLN A 653 -16.74 -13.66 21.42
C GLN A 653 -17.78 -13.80 20.31
N TRP A 654 -19.00 -14.18 20.67
CA TRP A 654 -20.06 -14.38 19.69
C TRP A 654 -21.32 -13.61 20.09
N THR A 655 -22.05 -13.11 19.08
CA THR A 655 -23.32 -12.41 19.26
C THR A 655 -24.33 -12.92 18.24
N LEU A 656 -25.51 -13.30 18.69
CA LEU A 656 -26.66 -13.68 17.87
C LEU A 656 -27.63 -12.49 17.81
N GLU A 657 -27.93 -12.01 16.61
CA GLU A 657 -28.73 -10.81 16.39
C GLU A 657 -29.89 -11.10 15.44
N SER A 658 -31.08 -10.57 15.75
CA SER A 658 -32.22 -10.49 14.83
C SER A 658 -32.38 -9.04 14.39
N GLU A 659 -32.08 -8.74 13.13
CA GLU A 659 -32.19 -7.40 12.53
C GLU A 659 -31.60 -6.29 13.43
N GLY A 660 -30.36 -6.51 13.92
CA GLY A 660 -29.63 -5.58 14.80
C GLY A 660 -29.97 -5.67 16.29
N LYS A 661 -30.97 -6.45 16.69
CA LYS A 661 -31.31 -6.68 18.10
C LYS A 661 -30.61 -7.93 18.63
N ILE A 662 -29.78 -7.76 19.66
CA ILE A 662 -29.08 -8.87 20.31
C ILE A 662 -30.11 -9.81 20.97
N LEU A 663 -30.09 -11.07 20.55
CA LEU A 663 -30.87 -12.16 21.13
C LEU A 663 -30.09 -12.89 22.23
N ALA A 664 -28.81 -13.15 21.96
CA ALA A 664 -27.90 -13.81 22.87
C ALA A 664 -26.46 -13.43 22.52
N ASN A 665 -25.55 -13.55 23.47
CA ASN A 665 -24.11 -13.45 23.25
C ASN A 665 -23.39 -14.33 24.25
N GLY A 666 -22.13 -14.61 23.98
CA GLY A 666 -21.31 -15.42 24.85
C GLY A 666 -19.85 -15.40 24.46
N ARG A 667 -19.07 -16.19 25.20
CA ARG A 667 -17.63 -16.28 25.05
C ARG A 667 -17.20 -17.72 25.18
N ASN A 668 -16.22 -18.12 24.38
CA ASN A 668 -15.61 -19.44 24.45
C ASN A 668 -14.09 -19.28 24.54
N ALA A 669 -13.50 -19.95 25.53
CA ALA A 669 -12.06 -20.14 25.54
C ALA A 669 -11.67 -21.07 24.38
N LEU A 670 -10.57 -20.73 23.70
CA LEU A 670 -9.98 -21.57 22.66
C LEU A 670 -8.68 -22.17 23.15
N ASP A 671 -8.42 -23.41 22.72
CA ASP A 671 -7.13 -24.11 22.83
C ASP A 671 -7.01 -25.00 21.59
N ILE A 672 -6.70 -24.37 20.47
CA ILE A 672 -6.58 -25.03 19.17
C ILE A 672 -5.13 -24.88 18.71
N PRO A 673 -4.34 -25.97 18.67
CA PRO A 673 -2.97 -25.92 18.19
C PRO A 673 -2.87 -25.42 16.74
N ALA A 674 -1.69 -24.93 16.36
CA ALA A 674 -1.37 -24.52 14.99
C ALA A 674 -1.79 -25.60 13.97
N GLN A 675 -2.38 -25.18 12.85
CA GLN A 675 -2.86 -26.04 11.76
C GLN A 675 -3.95 -27.07 12.13
N GLN A 676 -4.59 -26.96 13.30
CA GLN A 676 -5.66 -27.87 13.73
C GLN A 676 -7.05 -27.24 13.59
N LYS A 677 -8.06 -28.12 13.52
CA LYS A 677 -9.49 -27.77 13.54
C LYS A 677 -10.16 -28.33 14.79
N ARG A 678 -11.10 -27.59 15.36
CA ARG A 678 -11.98 -28.08 16.44
C ARG A 678 -13.40 -27.58 16.24
N VAL A 679 -14.36 -28.47 16.49
CA VAL A 679 -15.76 -28.06 16.67
C VAL A 679 -15.89 -27.42 18.03
N VAL A 680 -16.36 -26.18 18.05
CA VAL A 680 -16.63 -25.38 19.24
C VAL A 680 -18.14 -25.27 19.37
N LYS A 681 -18.66 -25.74 20.51
CA LYS A 681 -20.05 -25.49 20.91
C LYS A 681 -20.10 -24.16 21.64
N LEU A 682 -20.92 -23.23 21.16
CA LEU A 682 -21.01 -21.88 21.68
C LEU A 682 -21.66 -21.88 23.08
N ASP A 683 -20.92 -21.37 24.07
CA ASP A 683 -21.33 -21.45 25.48
C ASP A 683 -22.50 -20.51 25.76
N GLY A 684 -23.63 -21.05 26.22
CA GLY A 684 -24.85 -20.27 26.46
C GLY A 684 -25.68 -20.02 25.19
N TYR A 685 -25.33 -20.64 24.06
CA TYR A 685 -26.10 -20.51 22.84
C TYR A 685 -27.50 -21.12 22.95
N SER A 686 -28.50 -20.33 22.59
CA SER A 686 -29.88 -20.78 22.45
C SER A 686 -30.56 -19.96 21.36
N LEU A 687 -31.09 -20.64 20.34
CA LEU A 687 -31.91 -20.03 19.30
C LEU A 687 -33.39 -20.07 19.74
N PRO A 688 -34.06 -18.92 19.93
CA PRO A 688 -35.48 -18.92 20.27
C PRO A 688 -36.33 -19.58 19.18
N ALA A 689 -37.27 -20.45 19.57
CA ALA A 689 -38.10 -21.20 18.63
C ALA A 689 -39.00 -20.30 17.74
N ASP A 690 -39.41 -19.15 18.27
CA ASP A 690 -40.31 -18.20 17.60
C ASP A 690 -39.60 -16.93 17.11
N VAL A 691 -38.29 -17.03 16.81
CA VAL A 691 -37.52 -15.87 16.34
C VAL A 691 -38.07 -15.34 15.01
N LYS A 692 -38.27 -14.01 14.94
CA LYS A 692 -38.73 -13.31 13.74
C LYS A 692 -37.58 -12.56 13.08
N GLY A 693 -37.69 -12.33 11.77
CA GLY A 693 -36.70 -11.56 11.00
C GLY A 693 -35.43 -12.36 10.68
N GLU A 694 -34.51 -11.73 9.94
CA GLU A 694 -33.21 -12.33 9.65
C GLU A 694 -32.36 -12.41 10.93
N VAL A 695 -31.79 -13.59 11.19
CA VAL A 695 -30.93 -13.86 12.33
C VAL A 695 -29.52 -14.12 11.85
N VAL A 696 -28.55 -13.39 12.39
CA VAL A 696 -27.13 -13.55 12.10
C VAL A 696 -26.34 -13.90 13.36
N LEU A 697 -25.31 -14.74 13.20
CA LEU A 697 -24.34 -15.08 14.22
C LEU A 697 -23.01 -14.41 13.88
N ASN A 698 -22.63 -13.41 14.67
CA ASN A 698 -21.35 -12.73 14.61
C ASN A 698 -20.32 -13.46 15.47
N LEU A 699 -19.13 -13.72 14.91
CA LEU A 699 -17.99 -14.29 15.62
C LEU A 699 -16.82 -13.31 15.56
N ASP A 700 -16.26 -12.95 16.71
CA ASP A 700 -15.07 -12.11 16.87
C ASP A 700 -14.02 -12.89 17.66
N PHE A 701 -12.86 -13.12 17.05
CA PHE A 701 -11.72 -13.77 17.70
C PHE A 701 -10.79 -12.69 18.24
N VAL A 702 -10.81 -12.48 19.55
CA VAL A 702 -10.15 -11.34 20.19
C VAL A 702 -8.96 -11.75 21.04
N LEU A 703 -7.95 -10.89 21.09
CA LEU A 703 -6.78 -11.09 21.96
C LEU A 703 -7.16 -10.97 23.43
N LYS A 704 -6.76 -11.93 24.27
CA LYS A 704 -6.96 -11.87 25.74
C LYS A 704 -6.02 -10.86 26.41
N LYS A 705 -4.85 -10.61 25.81
CA LYS A 705 -3.82 -9.68 26.28
C LYS A 705 -3.28 -8.90 25.09
N ALA A 706 -2.74 -7.71 25.35
CA ALA A 706 -2.12 -6.93 24.28
C ALA A 706 -0.91 -7.69 23.70
N GLU A 707 -0.78 -7.63 22.38
CA GLU A 707 0.40 -8.02 21.65
C GLU A 707 1.13 -6.75 21.17
N PRO A 708 2.41 -6.82 20.76
CA PRO A 708 3.07 -5.68 20.16
C PRO A 708 2.22 -5.08 19.01
N MET A 709 1.90 -3.78 19.13
CA MET A 709 1.03 -3.00 18.23
C MET A 709 -0.47 -3.29 18.24
N LEU A 710 -0.95 -4.30 18.99
CA LEU A 710 -2.37 -4.65 19.03
C LEU A 710 -2.86 -4.69 20.48
N ASP A 711 -3.90 -3.92 20.77
CA ASP A 711 -4.47 -3.85 22.12
C ASP A 711 -5.17 -5.16 22.52
N ALA A 712 -5.29 -5.39 23.84
CA ALA A 712 -6.16 -6.44 24.36
C ALA A 712 -7.61 -6.20 23.91
N GLY A 713 -8.31 -7.25 23.49
CA GLY A 713 -9.65 -7.15 22.92
C GLY A 713 -9.68 -6.82 21.43
N TYR A 714 -8.54 -6.60 20.77
CA TYR A 714 -8.50 -6.45 19.31
C TYR A 714 -8.95 -7.73 18.61
N ALA A 715 -9.91 -7.62 17.69
CA ALA A 715 -10.39 -8.74 16.88
C ALA A 715 -9.38 -9.08 15.77
N VAL A 716 -8.59 -10.12 15.93
CA VAL A 716 -7.60 -10.56 14.92
C VAL A 716 -8.24 -11.31 13.75
N ALA A 717 -9.44 -11.84 13.95
CA ALA A 717 -10.25 -12.46 12.92
C ALA A 717 -11.74 -12.28 13.24
N ARG A 718 -12.58 -12.36 12.21
CA ARG A 718 -14.03 -12.29 12.36
C ARG A 718 -14.73 -13.17 11.34
N GLU A 719 -15.94 -13.59 11.66
CA GLU A 719 -16.83 -14.29 10.74
C GLU A 719 -18.29 -13.91 11.03
N GLN A 720 -19.18 -14.11 10.04
CA GLN A 720 -20.62 -13.99 10.22
C GLN A 720 -21.37 -15.10 9.47
N PHE A 721 -22.38 -15.69 10.12
CA PHE A 721 -23.28 -16.66 9.48
C PHE A 721 -24.73 -16.19 9.54
N VAL A 722 -25.48 -16.42 8.47
CA VAL A 722 -26.94 -16.28 8.47
C VAL A 722 -27.55 -17.56 9.06
N VAL A 723 -28.18 -17.44 10.23
CA VAL A 723 -28.85 -18.55 10.94
C VAL A 723 -30.30 -18.71 10.48
N ASN A 724 -31.00 -17.59 10.32
CA ASN A 724 -32.34 -17.53 9.74
C ASN A 724 -32.35 -16.46 8.64
N PRO A 725 -32.65 -16.79 7.38
CA PRO A 725 -32.55 -15.82 6.28
C PRO A 725 -33.64 -14.75 6.33
N TYR A 726 -33.36 -13.59 5.74
CA TYR A 726 -34.37 -12.55 5.54
C TYR A 726 -35.52 -13.04 4.66
N THR A 727 -36.74 -12.77 5.09
CA THR A 727 -37.94 -12.99 4.27
C THR A 727 -38.31 -11.69 3.58
N PHE A 728 -38.01 -11.59 2.30
CA PHE A 728 -38.43 -10.44 1.50
C PHE A 728 -39.96 -10.37 1.40
N PRO A 729 -40.54 -9.16 1.40
CA PRO A 729 -41.96 -9.01 1.11
C PRO A 729 -42.25 -9.56 -0.29
N THR A 730 -43.51 -9.86 -0.57
CA THR A 730 -43.99 -10.16 -1.93
C THR A 730 -44.75 -8.96 -2.48
N MET A 731 -44.77 -8.80 -3.81
CA MET A 731 -45.59 -7.76 -4.46
C MET A 731 -47.05 -7.85 -4.00
N GLU A 732 -47.60 -9.07 -3.93
CA GLU A 732 -48.95 -9.31 -3.44
C GLU A 732 -49.12 -8.84 -1.99
N SER A 733 -48.16 -9.10 -1.10
CA SER A 733 -48.27 -8.66 0.30
C SER A 733 -48.33 -7.12 0.43
N VAL A 734 -47.54 -6.39 -0.36
CA VAL A 734 -47.53 -4.93 -0.36
C VAL A 734 -48.85 -4.36 -0.91
N LEU A 735 -49.39 -4.98 -1.97
CA LEU A 735 -50.68 -4.60 -2.55
C LEU A 735 -51.89 -5.08 -1.72
N ALA A 736 -51.75 -6.13 -0.91
CA ALA A 736 -52.83 -6.73 -0.12
C ALA A 736 -53.00 -6.10 1.27
N VAL A 737 -51.93 -5.58 1.89
CA VAL A 737 -52.02 -4.82 3.17
C VAL A 737 -53.02 -3.65 3.08
N THR A 738 -53.37 -3.22 1.86
CA THR A 738 -54.35 -2.18 1.57
C THR A 738 -55.82 -2.61 1.49
N SER A 739 -56.17 -3.90 1.61
CA SER A 739 -57.57 -4.36 1.58
C SER A 739 -58.18 -4.66 2.96
N GLY A 740 -57.37 -4.80 4.03
CA GLY A 740 -57.84 -5.34 5.32
C GLY A 740 -58.12 -4.37 6.47
N LYS A 741 -57.75 -3.08 6.38
CA LYS A 741 -57.95 -2.08 7.47
C LYS A 741 -58.19 -0.63 7.02
N TYR A 742 -58.13 -0.35 5.72
CA TYR A 742 -58.20 1.00 5.14
C TYR A 742 -59.39 1.21 4.20
N ASP A 743 -60.48 0.47 4.44
CA ASP A 743 -61.68 0.25 3.59
C ASP A 743 -62.47 1.51 3.13
N THR A 744 -61.96 2.73 3.41
CA THR A 744 -62.52 3.99 2.90
C THR A 744 -61.51 4.88 2.16
N ARG A 745 -60.20 4.59 2.20
CA ARG A 745 -59.18 5.37 1.51
C ARG A 745 -58.97 4.85 0.09
N LYS A 746 -59.15 5.73 -0.89
CA LYS A 746 -58.85 5.45 -2.31
C LYS A 746 -57.71 6.35 -2.76
N VAL A 747 -56.99 5.94 -3.79
CA VAL A 747 -56.04 6.83 -4.46
C VAL A 747 -56.80 7.86 -5.28
N GLU A 748 -56.63 9.13 -4.92
CA GLU A 748 -57.19 10.26 -5.65
C GLU A 748 -56.29 10.62 -6.83
N LYS A 749 -56.89 11.12 -7.90
CA LYS A 749 -56.21 11.53 -9.12
C LYS A 749 -56.59 12.96 -9.46
N GLU A 750 -55.60 13.81 -9.64
CA GLU A 750 -55.75 15.11 -10.29
C GLU A 750 -54.90 15.13 -11.56
N GLU A 751 -55.52 15.39 -12.70
CA GLU A 751 -54.85 15.35 -14.00
C GLU A 751 -54.99 16.70 -14.71
N LYS A 752 -53.86 17.23 -15.20
CA LYS A 752 -53.75 18.45 -16.01
C LYS A 752 -53.02 18.13 -17.31
N VAL A 753 -52.96 19.10 -18.22
CA VAL A 753 -52.24 18.95 -19.50
C VAL A 753 -50.76 18.59 -19.29
N ALA A 754 -50.10 19.23 -18.32
CA ALA A 754 -48.66 19.08 -18.10
C ALA A 754 -48.29 17.93 -17.16
N TRP A 755 -49.21 17.44 -16.32
CA TRP A 755 -48.90 16.52 -15.24
C TRP A 755 -50.13 15.77 -14.72
N VAL A 756 -49.89 14.69 -14.00
CA VAL A 756 -50.89 13.98 -13.18
C VAL A 756 -50.36 13.75 -11.77
N THR A 757 -51.18 14.03 -10.76
CA THR A 757 -50.87 13.76 -9.35
C THR A 757 -51.76 12.65 -8.82
N LEU A 758 -51.13 11.65 -8.21
CA LEU A 758 -51.80 10.61 -7.43
C LEU A 758 -51.60 10.90 -5.94
N SER A 759 -52.68 10.89 -5.15
CA SER A 759 -52.62 11.15 -3.71
C SER A 759 -53.31 10.06 -2.89
N ALA A 760 -52.66 9.62 -1.82
CA ALA A 760 -53.21 8.63 -0.88
C ALA A 760 -52.61 8.83 0.52
N GLY A 761 -53.46 8.87 1.54
CA GLY A 761 -53.02 9.15 2.91
C GLY A 761 -52.38 10.53 3.01
N ASN A 762 -51.13 10.59 3.45
CA ASN A 762 -50.31 11.80 3.52
C ASN A 762 -49.32 11.93 2.35
N THR A 763 -49.40 11.05 1.35
CA THR A 763 -48.47 11.00 0.23
C THR A 763 -49.11 11.52 -1.05
N SER A 764 -48.37 12.36 -1.78
CA SER A 764 -48.73 12.84 -3.12
C SER A 764 -47.57 12.65 -4.09
N VAL A 765 -47.82 12.07 -5.26
CA VAL A 765 -46.81 11.80 -6.29
C VAL A 765 -47.24 12.47 -7.60
N THR A 766 -46.42 13.35 -8.15
CA THR A 766 -46.73 14.08 -9.39
C THR A 766 -45.82 13.64 -10.53
N PHE A 767 -46.43 13.18 -11.61
CA PHE A 767 -45.80 12.70 -12.82
C PHE A 767 -45.92 13.73 -13.94
N ASN A 768 -44.84 13.96 -14.67
CA ASN A 768 -44.80 14.92 -15.75
C ASN A 768 -45.15 14.26 -17.09
N HIS A 769 -46.13 14.81 -17.83
CA HIS A 769 -46.58 14.25 -19.11
C HIS A 769 -45.56 14.39 -20.25
N TRP A 770 -44.56 15.26 -20.13
CA TRP A 770 -43.54 15.46 -21.16
C TRP A 770 -42.48 14.36 -21.17
N ASN A 771 -42.07 13.93 -19.98
CA ASN A 771 -40.94 13.03 -19.80
C ASN A 771 -41.29 11.75 -19.03
N GLY A 772 -42.47 11.68 -18.40
CA GLY A 772 -42.94 10.52 -17.63
C GLY A 772 -42.33 10.36 -16.23
N TRP A 773 -41.46 11.28 -15.79
CA TRP A 773 -40.77 11.20 -14.50
C TRP A 773 -41.62 11.69 -13.33
N ILE A 774 -41.22 11.31 -12.12
CA ILE A 774 -41.76 11.87 -10.87
C ILE A 774 -40.98 13.14 -10.56
N ASP A 775 -41.60 14.29 -10.78
CA ASP A 775 -41.01 15.60 -10.50
C ASP A 775 -41.28 16.06 -9.06
N TYR A 776 -42.36 15.57 -8.42
CA TYR A 776 -42.69 15.91 -7.04
C TYR A 776 -43.16 14.69 -6.25
N LEU A 777 -42.55 14.48 -5.09
CA LEU A 777 -43.02 13.56 -4.06
C LEU A 777 -43.21 14.35 -2.76
N GLY A 778 -44.43 14.35 -2.26
CA GLY A 778 -44.80 15.05 -1.02
C GLY A 778 -45.23 14.07 0.06
N VAL A 779 -44.79 14.30 1.29
CA VAL A 779 -45.24 13.59 2.50
C VAL A 779 -45.60 14.62 3.57
N ASP A 780 -46.81 14.55 4.12
CA ASP A 780 -47.33 15.53 5.11
C ASP A 780 -47.24 16.99 4.62
N GLY A 781 -47.41 17.20 3.31
CA GLY A 781 -47.29 18.52 2.68
C GLY A 781 -45.87 19.05 2.55
N LYS A 782 -44.84 18.27 2.91
CA LYS A 782 -43.42 18.61 2.72
C LYS A 782 -42.85 17.96 1.47
N PRO A 783 -41.98 18.64 0.70
CA PRO A 783 -41.29 18.04 -0.44
C PRO A 783 -40.21 17.06 0.02
N MET A 784 -40.20 15.87 -0.57
CA MET A 784 -39.16 14.86 -0.37
C MET A 784 -38.09 14.91 -1.47
N LEU A 785 -38.34 15.63 -2.57
CA LEU A 785 -37.40 15.84 -3.67
C LEU A 785 -36.89 17.29 -3.64
N GLU A 786 -35.61 17.46 -3.96
CA GLU A 786 -35.01 18.77 -4.16
C GLU A 786 -35.58 19.44 -5.42
N GLU A 787 -35.84 20.74 -5.35
CA GLU A 787 -36.44 21.48 -6.46
C GLU A 787 -35.57 21.37 -7.73
N GLY A 788 -36.21 21.05 -8.86
CA GLY A 788 -35.52 20.88 -10.15
C GLY A 788 -34.95 19.48 -10.41
N TYR A 789 -35.08 18.54 -9.46
CA TYR A 789 -34.71 17.13 -9.64
C TYR A 789 -35.94 16.22 -9.72
N ALA A 790 -35.78 15.11 -10.44
CA ALA A 790 -36.81 14.08 -10.60
C ALA A 790 -36.27 12.71 -10.17
N ILE A 791 -37.15 11.72 -10.00
CA ILE A 791 -36.76 10.32 -9.84
C ILE A 791 -36.53 9.71 -11.22
N THR A 792 -35.29 9.30 -11.52
CA THR A 792 -34.86 8.83 -12.85
C THR A 792 -34.07 7.53 -12.80
N PRO A 793 -34.02 6.76 -13.91
CA PRO A 793 -33.06 5.66 -14.04
C PRO A 793 -31.60 6.11 -13.89
N ASP A 794 -30.75 5.23 -13.34
CA ASP A 794 -29.31 5.41 -13.13
C ASP A 794 -28.55 4.17 -13.64
N PHE A 795 -28.00 4.28 -14.85
CA PHE A 795 -27.23 3.20 -15.50
C PHE A 795 -25.71 3.39 -15.39
N TRP A 796 -25.27 4.43 -14.66
CA TRP A 796 -23.88 4.90 -14.67
C TRP A 796 -23.30 5.03 -13.27
N ARG A 797 -21.96 5.01 -13.18
CA ARG A 797 -21.19 5.39 -11.99
C ARG A 797 -20.05 6.31 -12.38
N ALA A 798 -19.56 7.12 -11.45
CA ALA A 798 -18.33 7.87 -11.67
C ALA A 798 -17.15 6.88 -11.85
N PRO A 799 -16.43 6.86 -12.99
CA PRO A 799 -15.45 5.81 -13.26
C PRO A 799 -14.33 5.75 -12.21
N THR A 800 -14.00 4.54 -11.77
CA THR A 800 -12.84 4.29 -10.90
C THR A 800 -11.53 4.35 -11.70
N ASP A 801 -10.38 4.34 -11.02
CA ASP A 801 -9.10 4.24 -11.72
C ASP A 801 -9.00 2.97 -12.57
N ASN A 802 -9.52 1.84 -12.09
CA ASN A 802 -9.61 0.60 -12.87
C ASN A 802 -10.52 0.74 -14.09
N ASP A 803 -11.65 1.46 -13.97
CA ASP A 803 -12.52 1.73 -15.10
C ASP A 803 -11.80 2.54 -16.19
N TYR A 804 -11.06 3.59 -15.79
CA TYR A 804 -10.22 4.37 -16.71
C TYR A 804 -9.12 3.53 -17.34
N GLY A 805 -8.43 2.71 -16.55
CA GLY A 805 -7.39 1.80 -17.00
C GLY A 805 -7.87 0.77 -18.02
N ALA A 806 -9.07 0.23 -17.82
CA ALA A 806 -9.71 -0.70 -18.74
C ALA A 806 -10.43 -0.03 -19.92
N GLY A 807 -10.56 1.30 -19.92
CA GLY A 807 -11.30 2.05 -20.91
C GLY A 807 -12.82 1.85 -20.86
N THR A 808 -13.38 1.40 -19.73
CA THR A 808 -14.82 1.10 -19.59
C THR A 808 -15.68 2.35 -19.67
N GLN A 809 -15.17 3.50 -19.19
CA GLN A 809 -15.84 4.80 -19.33
C GLN A 809 -16.13 5.17 -20.80
N ARG A 810 -15.31 4.69 -21.73
CA ARG A 810 -15.51 4.87 -23.18
C ARG A 810 -16.34 3.75 -23.78
N LYS A 811 -16.01 2.50 -23.47
CA LYS A 811 -16.69 1.31 -24.02
C LYS A 811 -18.17 1.25 -23.63
N LEU A 812 -18.51 1.71 -22.43
CA LEU A 812 -19.86 1.61 -21.88
C LEU A 812 -20.62 2.95 -21.94
N HIS A 813 -20.04 3.98 -22.56
CA HIS A 813 -20.54 5.36 -22.54
C HIS A 813 -22.00 5.53 -22.98
N ALA A 814 -22.51 4.62 -23.84
CA ALA A 814 -23.91 4.62 -24.26
C ALA A 814 -24.90 4.57 -23.09
N TRP A 815 -24.47 4.06 -21.91
CA TRP A 815 -25.24 3.99 -20.67
C TRP A 815 -25.10 5.23 -19.78
N LYS A 816 -24.19 6.18 -20.06
CA LYS A 816 -24.03 7.38 -19.22
C LYS A 816 -25.25 8.28 -19.27
N ASN A 817 -25.76 8.54 -20.47
CA ASN A 817 -26.96 9.34 -20.73
C ASN A 817 -27.68 8.79 -21.98
N PRO A 818 -28.28 7.58 -21.91
CA PRO A 818 -28.97 7.02 -23.06
C PRO A 818 -30.14 7.90 -23.47
N GLU A 819 -30.38 8.03 -24.78
CA GLU A 819 -31.57 8.72 -25.28
C GLU A 819 -32.81 7.94 -24.86
N MET A 820 -33.79 8.59 -24.23
CA MET A 820 -35.07 7.98 -23.85
C MET A 820 -36.21 8.67 -24.56
N LYS A 821 -36.83 7.98 -25.53
CA LYS A 821 -37.99 8.50 -26.27
C LYS A 821 -39.26 7.91 -25.69
N MET A 822 -40.03 8.72 -24.97
CA MET A 822 -41.33 8.30 -24.45
C MET A 822 -42.26 7.92 -25.61
N LYS A 823 -42.71 6.66 -25.64
CA LYS A 823 -43.66 6.10 -26.61
C LYS A 823 -45.09 6.17 -26.12
N SER A 824 -45.30 5.97 -24.82
CA SER A 824 -46.63 6.06 -24.21
C SER A 824 -46.54 6.45 -22.75
N PHE A 825 -47.54 7.20 -22.31
CA PHE A 825 -47.82 7.51 -20.91
C PHE A 825 -49.28 7.12 -20.65
N LYS A 826 -49.53 6.28 -19.65
CA LYS A 826 -50.87 5.81 -19.29
C LYS A 826 -51.08 5.86 -17.80
N VAL A 827 -52.18 6.47 -17.37
CA VAL A 827 -52.68 6.28 -16.01
C VAL A 827 -53.36 4.91 -15.94
N VAL A 828 -52.89 4.04 -15.05
CA VAL A 828 -53.39 2.67 -14.86
C VAL A 828 -54.40 2.67 -13.72
N GLU A 829 -55.65 2.33 -14.04
CA GLU A 829 -56.76 2.16 -13.10
C GLU A 829 -57.33 0.74 -13.29
N ASN A 830 -57.07 -0.15 -12.33
CA ASN A 830 -57.53 -1.54 -12.41
C ASN A 830 -58.94 -1.65 -11.83
N GLU A 831 -59.89 -2.20 -12.61
CA GLU A 831 -61.27 -2.41 -12.13
C GLU A 831 -61.30 -3.24 -10.84
N GLY A 832 -62.00 -2.73 -9.81
CA GLY A 832 -62.14 -3.41 -8.52
C GLY A 832 -60.94 -3.26 -7.57
N LYS A 833 -59.90 -2.52 -7.95
CA LYS A 833 -58.72 -2.28 -7.11
C LYS A 833 -58.68 -0.84 -6.59
N ALA A 834 -58.09 -0.64 -5.40
CA ALA A 834 -58.05 0.67 -4.74
C ALA A 834 -56.76 1.45 -5.03
N GLU A 835 -55.70 0.76 -5.46
CA GLU A 835 -54.47 1.36 -5.98
C GLU A 835 -54.67 1.95 -7.38
N LYS A 836 -53.86 2.96 -7.70
CA LYS A 836 -53.74 3.56 -9.05
C LYS A 836 -52.28 3.69 -9.40
N GLY A 837 -51.99 3.73 -10.70
CA GLY A 837 -50.62 3.80 -11.16
C GLY A 837 -50.42 4.63 -12.43
N VAL A 838 -49.17 4.70 -12.85
CA VAL A 838 -48.73 5.27 -14.11
C VAL A 838 -47.77 4.27 -14.78
N GLU A 839 -48.01 3.97 -16.05
CA GLU A 839 -47.12 3.20 -16.91
C GLU A 839 -46.53 4.14 -17.96
N VAL A 840 -45.20 4.15 -18.07
CA VAL A 840 -44.48 4.89 -19.11
C VAL A 840 -43.55 3.95 -19.85
N VAL A 841 -43.61 3.98 -21.18
CA VAL A 841 -42.74 3.16 -22.05
C VAL A 841 -41.81 4.08 -22.82
N TYR A 842 -40.51 3.79 -22.77
CA TYR A 842 -39.45 4.51 -23.48
C TYR A 842 -38.75 3.58 -24.46
N ASP A 843 -38.47 4.10 -25.64
CA ASP A 843 -37.54 3.51 -26.60
C ASP A 843 -36.15 4.12 -26.38
N MET A 844 -35.14 3.26 -26.27
CA MET A 844 -33.75 3.62 -26.00
C MET A 844 -32.87 3.27 -27.21
N PRO A 845 -32.92 4.07 -28.29
CA PRO A 845 -32.31 3.70 -29.57
C PRO A 845 -30.79 3.56 -29.53
N SER A 846 -30.09 4.31 -28.67
CA SER A 846 -28.63 4.22 -28.56
C SER A 846 -28.16 2.82 -28.11
N VAL A 847 -28.93 2.20 -27.22
CA VAL A 847 -28.65 0.88 -26.66
C VAL A 847 -29.51 -0.24 -27.25
N GLU A 848 -30.48 0.07 -28.12
CA GLU A 848 -31.46 -0.89 -28.69
C GLU A 848 -32.29 -1.64 -27.64
N ALA A 849 -32.80 -0.87 -26.67
CA ALA A 849 -33.65 -1.39 -25.60
C ALA A 849 -34.98 -0.64 -25.52
N THR A 850 -35.95 -1.26 -24.85
CA THR A 850 -37.20 -0.63 -24.40
C THR A 850 -37.22 -0.65 -22.88
N LEU A 851 -37.43 0.51 -22.27
CA LEU A 851 -37.58 0.66 -20.82
C LEU A 851 -39.04 0.93 -20.48
N THR A 852 -39.60 0.15 -19.57
CA THR A 852 -40.95 0.34 -19.04
C THR A 852 -40.87 0.69 -17.56
N MET A 853 -41.39 1.85 -17.21
CA MET A 853 -41.55 2.30 -15.83
C MET A 853 -42.99 2.10 -15.41
N THR A 854 -43.21 1.35 -14.35
CA THR A 854 -44.54 1.18 -13.73
C THR A 854 -44.51 1.68 -12.31
N TYR A 855 -45.36 2.66 -12.02
CA TYR A 855 -45.53 3.26 -10.71
C TYR A 855 -46.90 2.89 -10.16
N THR A 856 -46.98 2.34 -8.95
CA THR A 856 -48.26 2.00 -8.31
C THR A 856 -48.33 2.63 -6.92
N LEU A 857 -49.21 3.62 -6.74
CA LEU A 857 -49.47 4.20 -5.43
C LEU A 857 -50.56 3.38 -4.73
N THR A 858 -50.27 2.90 -3.53
CA THR A 858 -51.24 2.14 -2.73
C THR A 858 -52.10 3.08 -1.87
N PRO A 859 -53.31 2.66 -1.44
CA PRO A 859 -54.12 3.41 -0.47
C PRO A 859 -53.42 3.73 0.87
N ALA A 860 -52.34 3.02 1.20
CA ALA A 860 -51.54 3.27 2.39
C ALA A 860 -50.53 4.42 2.21
N GLY A 861 -50.33 4.91 0.98
CA GLY A 861 -49.33 5.94 0.65
C GLY A 861 -47.96 5.37 0.26
N GLU A 862 -47.83 4.05 0.08
CA GLU A 862 -46.59 3.43 -0.41
C GLU A 862 -46.55 3.48 -1.95
N LEU A 863 -45.42 3.86 -2.52
CA LEU A 863 -45.21 3.90 -3.97
C LEU A 863 -44.34 2.71 -4.40
N VAL A 864 -44.91 1.78 -5.13
CA VAL A 864 -44.17 0.69 -5.78
C VAL A 864 -43.65 1.18 -7.13
N VAL A 865 -42.35 1.04 -7.38
CA VAL A 865 -41.68 1.42 -8.62
C VAL A 865 -41.08 0.17 -9.26
N ASN A 866 -41.46 -0.12 -10.50
CA ASN A 866 -40.85 -1.17 -11.32
C ASN A 866 -40.16 -0.53 -12.54
N GLU A 867 -38.88 -0.86 -12.70
CA GLU A 867 -38.03 -0.49 -13.82
C GLU A 867 -37.72 -1.76 -14.62
N ALA A 868 -38.33 -1.94 -15.80
CA ALA A 868 -38.16 -3.13 -16.63
C ALA A 868 -37.59 -2.79 -18.01
N MET A 869 -36.38 -3.27 -18.30
CA MET A 869 -35.71 -3.09 -19.57
C MET A 869 -35.71 -4.40 -20.36
N THR A 870 -36.21 -4.34 -21.59
CA THR A 870 -36.10 -5.43 -22.58
C THR A 870 -35.15 -5.02 -23.68
N VAL A 871 -34.17 -5.86 -23.98
CA VAL A 871 -33.14 -5.58 -24.99
C VAL A 871 -33.44 -6.25 -26.33
N ASN A 872 -32.92 -5.71 -27.42
CA ASN A 872 -32.82 -6.45 -28.68
C ASN A 872 -31.81 -7.61 -28.54
N LYS A 873 -32.29 -8.86 -28.41
CA LYS A 873 -31.45 -10.05 -28.20
C LYS A 873 -30.52 -10.37 -29.37
N ASP A 874 -30.82 -9.86 -30.56
CA ASP A 874 -29.95 -10.00 -31.73
C ASP A 874 -28.80 -8.98 -31.74
N ALA A 875 -28.86 -7.93 -30.92
CA ALA A 875 -27.85 -6.87 -30.82
C ALA A 875 -26.66 -7.25 -29.93
N LYS A 876 -26.00 -8.38 -30.25
CA LYS A 876 -24.90 -8.96 -29.44
C LYS A 876 -23.65 -8.07 -29.28
N HIS A 877 -23.57 -6.98 -30.04
CA HIS A 877 -22.45 -6.03 -29.99
C HIS A 877 -22.67 -4.88 -29.01
N LYS A 878 -23.83 -4.80 -28.33
CA LYS A 878 -24.11 -3.72 -27.38
C LYS A 878 -23.28 -3.86 -26.10
N PRO A 879 -22.87 -2.73 -25.50
CA PRO A 879 -22.03 -2.75 -24.32
C PRO A 879 -22.77 -3.28 -23.09
N GLU A 880 -22.02 -3.91 -22.21
CA GLU A 880 -22.40 -4.21 -20.82
C GLU A 880 -22.83 -2.93 -20.07
N LEU A 881 -23.55 -3.09 -18.95
CA LEU A 881 -23.96 -1.98 -18.10
C LEU A 881 -22.89 -1.70 -17.02
N MET A 882 -22.87 -0.47 -16.50
CA MET A 882 -22.16 -0.16 -15.25
C MET A 882 -23.05 -0.42 -14.03
N ARG A 883 -24.33 -0.07 -14.13
CA ARG A 883 -25.33 -0.17 -13.07
C ARG A 883 -26.71 -0.37 -13.70
N TYR A 884 -27.64 -0.95 -12.94
CA TYR A 884 -29.06 -0.92 -13.27
C TYR A 884 -29.85 -0.57 -12.01
N GLY A 885 -30.47 0.61 -12.00
CA GLY A 885 -31.09 1.19 -10.81
C GLY A 885 -31.73 2.55 -11.06
N MET A 886 -32.07 3.24 -9.98
CA MET A 886 -32.74 4.53 -9.94
C MET A 886 -32.00 5.52 -9.03
N GLN A 887 -32.16 6.82 -9.32
CA GLN A 887 -31.66 7.92 -8.52
C GLN A 887 -32.80 8.88 -8.15
N LEU A 888 -32.71 9.48 -6.97
CA LEU A 888 -33.46 10.66 -6.56
C LEU A 888 -32.57 11.62 -5.76
N VAL A 889 -32.95 12.90 -5.69
CA VAL A 889 -32.24 13.91 -4.90
C VAL A 889 -33.19 14.47 -3.86
N MET A 890 -32.82 14.36 -2.59
CA MET A 890 -33.60 14.83 -1.44
C MET A 890 -33.01 16.14 -0.87
N PRO A 891 -33.84 17.04 -0.32
CA PRO A 891 -33.36 18.28 0.28
C PRO A 891 -32.32 18.09 1.39
N LYS A 892 -31.49 19.12 1.63
CA LYS A 892 -30.43 19.13 2.66
C LYS A 892 -30.84 18.60 4.03
N ALA A 893 -32.10 18.85 4.42
CA ALA A 893 -32.63 18.43 5.71
C ALA A 893 -32.58 16.91 5.91
N TYR A 894 -32.60 16.12 4.83
CA TYR A 894 -32.56 14.66 4.86
C TYR A 894 -31.10 14.18 4.82
N ASN A 895 -30.42 14.29 5.96
CA ASN A 895 -28.98 14.04 6.09
C ASN A 895 -28.64 12.85 7.01
N MET A 896 -29.64 12.12 7.50
CA MET A 896 -29.49 10.94 8.36
C MET A 896 -29.83 9.67 7.59
N LEU A 897 -29.03 8.63 7.81
CA LEU A 897 -29.19 7.31 7.20
C LEU A 897 -29.40 6.25 8.28
N THR A 898 -30.34 5.35 8.02
CA THR A 898 -30.44 4.07 8.75
C THR A 898 -30.68 2.97 7.72
N TYR A 899 -29.90 1.89 7.76
CA TYR A 899 -30.10 0.79 6.80
C TYR A 899 -29.80 -0.57 7.40
N TYR A 900 -30.40 -1.62 6.84
CA TYR A 900 -30.03 -2.99 7.10
C TYR A 900 -29.38 -3.61 5.86
N GLY A 901 -28.09 -3.93 5.93
CA GLY A 901 -27.34 -4.55 4.84
C GLY A 901 -25.87 -4.76 5.23
N LYS A 902 -24.96 -4.95 4.25
CA LYS A 902 -23.53 -5.06 4.56
C LYS A 902 -22.92 -3.69 4.89
N GLY A 903 -22.16 -3.62 5.99
CA GLY A 903 -21.52 -2.39 6.44
C GLY A 903 -20.61 -2.58 7.67
N PRO A 904 -20.24 -1.46 8.34
CA PRO A 904 -20.58 -0.07 7.98
C PRO A 904 -19.74 0.49 6.82
N GLY A 905 -18.69 -0.21 6.38
CA GLY A 905 -17.79 0.22 5.30
C GLY A 905 -18.45 0.21 3.92
N GLU A 906 -17.82 0.89 2.96
CA GLU A 906 -18.18 0.83 1.54
C GLU A 906 -17.76 -0.51 0.91
N ASN A 907 -18.68 -1.16 0.20
CA ASN A 907 -18.48 -2.49 -0.36
C ASN A 907 -19.17 -2.68 -1.73
N TYR A 908 -18.68 -3.65 -2.50
CA TYR A 908 -19.11 -3.96 -3.87
C TYR A 908 -19.23 -5.47 -4.08
N ILE A 909 -19.87 -5.90 -5.16
CA ILE A 909 -20.21 -7.32 -5.37
C ILE A 909 -19.00 -8.27 -5.43
N ASP A 910 -17.82 -7.75 -5.77
CA ASP A 910 -16.54 -8.47 -5.77
C ASP A 910 -15.61 -8.07 -4.62
N ARG A 911 -16.12 -7.28 -3.65
CA ARG A 911 -15.41 -6.80 -2.46
C ARG A 911 -16.38 -6.47 -1.34
N ASN A 912 -16.93 -7.50 -0.68
CA ASN A 912 -17.87 -7.33 0.44
C ASN A 912 -17.77 -8.43 1.51
N ASN A 913 -16.68 -9.18 1.57
CA ASN A 913 -16.56 -10.30 2.50
C ASN A 913 -16.18 -9.83 3.90
N GLY A 914 -15.41 -8.74 4.00
CA GLY A 914 -15.08 -8.13 5.28
C GLY A 914 -16.21 -7.36 5.98
N ASP A 915 -17.33 -7.08 5.29
CA ASP A 915 -18.43 -6.29 5.84
C ASP A 915 -19.57 -7.18 6.34
N ARG A 916 -20.16 -6.80 7.49
CA ARG A 916 -21.20 -7.59 8.17
C ARG A 916 -22.59 -7.12 7.78
N LEU A 917 -23.52 -8.05 7.66
CA LEU A 917 -24.94 -7.74 7.72
C LEU A 917 -25.28 -7.18 9.09
N GLY A 918 -25.90 -6.00 9.13
CA GLY A 918 -26.27 -5.34 10.37
C GLY A 918 -27.10 -4.08 10.13
N VAL A 919 -27.70 -3.56 11.19
CA VAL A 919 -28.41 -2.27 11.15
C VAL A 919 -27.43 -1.17 11.51
N TYR A 920 -27.27 -0.20 10.62
CA TYR A 920 -26.30 0.89 10.76
C TYR A 920 -27.00 2.23 10.69
N ASP A 921 -26.63 3.13 11.60
CA ASP A 921 -26.97 4.55 11.59
C ASP A 921 -25.76 5.38 11.18
N ALA A 922 -25.94 6.34 10.28
CA ALA A 922 -24.86 7.21 9.83
C ALA A 922 -25.39 8.56 9.33
N LYS A 923 -24.48 9.52 9.13
CA LYS A 923 -24.79 10.74 8.38
C LYS A 923 -24.44 10.58 6.91
N VAL A 924 -25.18 11.24 6.03
CA VAL A 924 -24.87 11.32 4.59
C VAL A 924 -23.46 11.89 4.36
N ALA A 925 -23.08 12.89 5.17
CA ALA A 925 -21.76 13.53 5.08
C ALA A 925 -20.59 12.57 5.37
N ASP A 926 -20.83 11.47 6.08
CA ASP A 926 -19.80 10.48 6.44
C ASP A 926 -19.70 9.34 5.42
N GLN A 927 -20.58 9.30 4.39
CA GLN A 927 -20.62 8.18 3.43
C GLN A 927 -19.61 8.31 2.28
N TYR A 928 -19.14 9.52 2.00
CA TYR A 928 -18.15 9.75 0.94
C TYR A 928 -16.75 9.44 1.47
N TRP A 929 -16.04 8.51 0.82
CA TRP A 929 -14.63 8.32 1.04
C TRP A 929 -13.80 9.16 0.07
N GLY A 930 -12.97 10.05 0.62
CA GLY A 930 -12.11 10.94 -0.16
C GLY A 930 -10.84 10.25 -0.66
N TYR A 931 -10.98 9.35 -1.64
CA TYR A 931 -9.85 8.85 -2.45
C TYR A 931 -9.03 10.02 -3.01
N VAL A 932 -7.73 9.86 -3.27
CA VAL A 932 -6.89 11.00 -3.73
C VAL A 932 -7.50 11.68 -4.97
N ARG A 933 -7.87 10.88 -5.98
CA ARG A 933 -8.70 11.31 -7.11
C ARG A 933 -10.19 11.02 -6.82
N PRO A 934 -11.12 11.95 -7.07
CA PRO A 934 -12.55 11.70 -6.97
C PRO A 934 -13.04 10.55 -7.85
N GLN A 935 -13.93 9.70 -7.33
CA GLN A 935 -14.51 8.57 -8.06
C GLN A 935 -15.75 8.01 -7.34
N GLU A 936 -16.40 6.98 -7.92
CA GLU A 936 -17.51 6.28 -7.27
C GLU A 936 -17.17 5.85 -5.83
N SER A 937 -18.11 6.12 -4.91
CA SER A 937 -17.95 5.85 -3.48
C SER A 937 -19.30 5.64 -2.78
N GLY A 938 -19.30 5.10 -1.55
CA GLY A 938 -20.43 5.00 -0.64
C GLY A 938 -21.37 3.82 -0.86
N ASN A 939 -21.09 2.93 -1.82
CA ASN A 939 -21.92 1.77 -2.11
C ASN A 939 -22.01 0.79 -0.93
N LYS A 940 -23.22 0.25 -0.69
CA LYS A 940 -23.49 -0.86 0.24
C LYS A 940 -24.22 -1.97 -0.51
N THR A 941 -23.81 -3.21 -0.30
CA THR A 941 -24.44 -4.40 -0.90
C THR A 941 -25.35 -5.12 0.10
N GLU A 942 -26.16 -6.04 -0.44
CA GLU A 942 -27.10 -6.86 0.33
C GLU A 942 -28.02 -6.02 1.24
N VAL A 943 -28.51 -4.88 0.74
CA VAL A 943 -29.40 -3.99 1.49
C VAL A 943 -30.85 -4.49 1.44
N ARG A 944 -31.53 -4.44 2.57
CA ARG A 944 -32.89 -4.97 2.80
C ARG A 944 -33.85 -3.79 2.85
N TYR A 945 -33.49 -2.79 3.63
CA TYR A 945 -34.09 -1.47 3.62
C TYR A 945 -33.02 -0.38 3.76
N TRP A 946 -33.32 0.80 3.22
CA TRP A 946 -32.49 2.00 3.27
C TRP A 946 -33.38 3.19 3.65
N GLN A 947 -33.08 3.88 4.75
CA GLN A 947 -33.84 5.04 5.22
C GLN A 947 -33.01 6.30 5.07
N VAL A 948 -33.60 7.35 4.49
CA VAL A 948 -33.00 8.69 4.40
C VAL A 948 -33.95 9.67 5.07
N LYS A 949 -33.50 10.28 6.16
CA LYS A 949 -34.34 10.95 7.14
C LYS A 949 -33.76 12.30 7.54
N ASP A 950 -34.63 13.16 8.07
CA ASP A 950 -34.25 14.34 8.84
C ASP A 950 -33.91 13.98 10.29
N GLU A 951 -33.49 14.98 11.07
CA GLU A 951 -33.15 14.81 12.49
C GLU A 951 -34.32 14.39 13.37
N ASN A 952 -35.58 14.56 12.91
CA ASN A 952 -36.78 14.13 13.61
C ASN A 952 -37.23 12.72 13.21
N GLY A 953 -36.46 12.03 12.36
CA GLY A 953 -36.78 10.69 11.85
C GLY A 953 -37.81 10.67 10.72
N LYS A 954 -38.15 11.83 10.14
CA LYS A 954 -39.08 11.96 9.00
C LYS A 954 -38.33 11.88 7.68
N GLY A 955 -38.90 11.19 6.70
CA GLY A 955 -38.26 10.99 5.41
C GLY A 955 -38.81 9.79 4.67
N LEU A 956 -37.94 9.07 3.98
CA LEU A 956 -38.30 7.93 3.13
C LEU A 956 -37.52 6.68 3.52
N GLU A 957 -38.23 5.54 3.51
CA GLU A 957 -37.66 4.20 3.50
C GLU A 957 -37.79 3.60 2.11
N PHE A 958 -36.73 2.94 1.67
CA PHE A 958 -36.66 2.19 0.42
C PHE A 958 -36.42 0.73 0.75
N TYR A 959 -37.20 -0.18 0.16
CA TYR A 959 -36.95 -1.62 0.26
C TYR A 959 -37.41 -2.33 -1.03
N SER A 960 -36.91 -3.53 -1.26
CA SER A 960 -37.18 -4.31 -2.47
C SER A 960 -37.64 -5.74 -2.15
N PHE A 961 -37.93 -6.51 -3.18
CA PHE A 961 -38.38 -7.91 -3.08
C PHE A 961 -37.21 -8.91 -3.15
N ALA A 962 -35.99 -8.39 -3.17
CA ALA A 962 -34.71 -9.09 -3.16
C ALA A 962 -33.64 -8.13 -2.59
N PRO A 963 -32.42 -8.57 -2.25
CA PRO A 963 -31.37 -7.65 -1.80
C PRO A 963 -31.04 -6.62 -2.89
N MET A 964 -30.80 -5.37 -2.49
CA MET A 964 -30.41 -4.27 -3.38
C MET A 964 -29.05 -3.68 -3.00
N GLU A 965 -28.51 -2.82 -3.87
CA GLU A 965 -27.35 -1.99 -3.58
C GLU A 965 -27.79 -0.54 -3.39
N CYS A 966 -27.22 0.16 -2.42
CA CYS A 966 -27.61 1.54 -2.11
C CYS A 966 -26.42 2.43 -1.82
N SER A 967 -26.54 3.72 -2.15
CA SER A 967 -25.68 4.77 -1.63
C SER A 967 -26.46 6.08 -1.43
N THR A 968 -25.97 6.93 -0.54
CA THR A 968 -26.47 8.31 -0.42
C THR A 968 -25.31 9.25 -0.13
N LEU A 969 -25.07 10.20 -1.03
CA LEU A 969 -23.93 11.12 -0.97
C LEU A 969 -24.39 12.58 -1.11
N ASN A 970 -23.56 13.53 -0.67
CA ASN A 970 -23.70 14.95 -1.00
C ASN A 970 -23.04 15.32 -2.33
N TYR A 971 -23.00 14.39 -3.29
CA TYR A 971 -22.36 14.55 -4.59
C TYR A 971 -23.17 13.86 -5.67
N LEU A 972 -23.33 14.51 -6.82
CA LEU A 972 -23.80 13.86 -8.03
C LEU A 972 -22.66 13.01 -8.63
N ALA A 973 -23.01 11.99 -9.42
CA ALA A 973 -21.98 11.21 -10.14
C ALA A 973 -21.10 12.11 -11.02
N SER A 974 -21.66 13.18 -11.59
CA SER A 974 -20.92 14.19 -12.38
C SER A 974 -19.92 15.01 -11.57
N ASP A 975 -20.09 15.12 -10.25
CA ASP A 975 -19.13 15.82 -9.37
C ASP A 975 -17.86 14.97 -9.15
N LEU A 976 -17.92 13.67 -9.43
CA LEU A 976 -16.87 12.68 -9.19
C LEU A 976 -16.30 12.07 -10.49
N ASP A 977 -16.83 12.45 -11.66
CA ASP A 977 -16.53 11.86 -12.97
C ASP A 977 -15.64 12.83 -13.78
N ASP A 978 -14.38 12.45 -14.04
CA ASP A 978 -13.41 13.24 -14.82
C ASP A 978 -13.62 13.14 -16.35
N GLY A 979 -14.75 12.59 -16.79
CA GLY A 979 -15.13 12.53 -18.19
C GLY A 979 -14.36 11.51 -19.01
N TRP A 980 -14.02 11.88 -20.25
CA TRP A 980 -13.44 10.97 -21.25
C TRP A 980 -12.02 10.52 -20.90
N ASP A 981 -11.27 11.43 -20.29
CA ASP A 981 -9.85 11.29 -19.98
C ASP A 981 -9.56 11.94 -18.63
N LYS A 982 -9.31 11.12 -17.61
CA LYS A 982 -8.99 11.58 -16.26
C LYS A 982 -7.70 12.39 -16.18
N ASN A 983 -6.84 12.33 -17.20
CA ASN A 983 -5.58 13.04 -17.26
C ASN A 983 -5.72 14.44 -17.89
N ALA A 984 -6.90 14.80 -18.41
CA ALA A 984 -7.15 16.10 -19.03
C ALA A 984 -7.11 17.26 -18.01
N HIS A 985 -7.34 16.97 -16.73
CA HIS A 985 -7.19 17.89 -15.62
C HIS A 985 -6.78 17.16 -14.35
N GLN A 986 -6.22 17.90 -13.40
CA GLN A 986 -5.88 17.37 -12.08
C GLN A 986 -7.09 17.56 -11.17
N SER A 987 -7.64 16.44 -10.69
CA SER A 987 -8.82 16.41 -9.83
C SER A 987 -8.45 15.84 -8.47
N HIS A 988 -8.74 16.60 -7.42
CA HIS A 988 -8.46 16.20 -6.05
C HIS A 988 -9.74 16.19 -5.22
N SER A 989 -9.93 15.14 -4.40
CA SER A 989 -11.11 15.08 -3.53
C SER A 989 -11.16 16.22 -2.51
N GLY A 990 -10.01 16.77 -2.14
CA GLY A 990 -9.93 17.98 -1.31
C GLY A 990 -10.46 19.26 -1.99
N ASP A 991 -10.62 19.28 -3.31
CA ASP A 991 -11.19 20.41 -4.04
C ASP A 991 -12.72 20.42 -4.03
N LEU A 992 -13.32 19.24 -3.90
CA LEU A 992 -14.76 19.06 -3.91
C LEU A 992 -15.44 19.91 -2.84
N THR A 993 -16.67 20.31 -3.15
CA THR A 993 -17.55 21.02 -2.23
C THR A 993 -18.84 20.22 -2.14
N PRO A 994 -19.22 19.71 -0.96
CA PRO A 994 -20.48 19.00 -0.79
C PRO A 994 -21.65 19.84 -1.30
N ARG A 995 -22.58 19.20 -1.99
CA ARG A 995 -23.85 19.80 -2.41
C ARG A 995 -24.77 19.97 -1.20
N ASP A 996 -25.63 20.98 -1.24
CA ASP A 996 -26.67 21.23 -0.23
C ASP A 996 -27.90 20.33 -0.44
N PHE A 997 -27.69 19.05 -0.76
CA PHE A 997 -28.73 18.02 -0.92
C PHE A 997 -28.14 16.62 -0.77
N SER A 998 -29.00 15.61 -0.69
CA SER A 998 -28.64 14.19 -0.58
C SER A 998 -29.05 13.43 -1.84
N VAL A 999 -28.08 12.87 -2.56
CA VAL A 999 -28.29 12.07 -3.78
C VAL A 999 -28.44 10.61 -3.38
N VAL A 1000 -29.65 10.07 -3.47
CA VAL A 1000 -29.96 8.68 -3.13
C VAL A 1000 -29.93 7.84 -4.40
N LYS A 1001 -29.19 6.73 -4.36
CA LYS A 1001 -29.06 5.76 -5.45
C LYS A 1001 -29.48 4.39 -4.95
N LEU A 1002 -30.37 3.74 -5.68
CA LEU A 1002 -30.90 2.41 -5.40
C LEU A 1002 -30.69 1.55 -6.65
N ALA A 1003 -30.01 0.42 -6.54
CA ALA A 1003 -29.72 -0.42 -7.69
C ALA A 1003 -30.06 -1.87 -7.41
N ALA A 1004 -30.56 -2.57 -8.44
CA ALA A 1004 -30.60 -4.03 -8.41
C ALA A 1004 -29.18 -4.60 -8.32
N ARG A 1005 -28.26 -4.00 -9.08
CA ARG A 1005 -26.85 -4.37 -9.08
C ARG A 1005 -25.98 -3.29 -9.70
N GLN A 1006 -24.70 -3.29 -9.33
CA GLN A 1006 -23.62 -2.56 -9.98
C GLN A 1006 -22.48 -3.52 -10.36
N ARG A 1007 -21.76 -3.19 -11.45
CA ARG A 1007 -20.54 -3.89 -11.88
C ARG A 1007 -19.45 -3.87 -10.79
N GLY A 1008 -18.67 -4.95 -10.68
CA GLY A 1008 -17.52 -5.05 -9.79
C GLY A 1008 -16.39 -4.04 -10.07
N LEU A 1009 -15.37 -4.06 -9.21
CA LEU A 1009 -14.22 -3.14 -9.24
C LEU A 1009 -12.96 -3.73 -9.90
N ALA A 1010 -12.77 -5.06 -9.86
CA ALA A 1010 -11.52 -5.74 -10.19
C ALA A 1010 -10.31 -5.31 -9.33
N CYS A 1011 -9.20 -6.06 -9.47
CA CYS A 1011 -7.93 -5.73 -8.83
C CYS A 1011 -6.69 -6.30 -9.52
N VAL A 1012 -6.79 -7.08 -10.60
CA VAL A 1012 -5.59 -7.70 -11.22
C VAL A 1012 -4.57 -6.63 -11.63
N ASN A 1013 -5.02 -5.56 -12.30
CA ASN A 1013 -4.23 -4.35 -12.57
C ASN A 1013 -5.17 -3.16 -12.87
N SER A 1014 -4.59 -1.96 -13.07
CA SER A 1014 -5.34 -0.73 -13.39
C SER A 1014 -5.01 -0.17 -14.79
N TRP A 1015 -4.65 -1.04 -15.74
CA TRP A 1015 -4.29 -0.65 -17.12
C TRP A 1015 -4.85 -1.63 -18.18
N GLY A 1016 -5.90 -2.36 -17.84
CA GLY A 1016 -6.62 -3.19 -18.82
C GLY A 1016 -7.53 -4.25 -18.23
N ALA A 1017 -7.25 -4.74 -17.03
CA ALA A 1017 -8.04 -5.79 -16.40
C ALA A 1017 -9.47 -5.33 -16.10
N ILE A 1018 -10.41 -6.28 -16.20
CA ILE A 1018 -11.83 -6.07 -15.91
C ILE A 1018 -12.29 -7.07 -14.85
N PRO A 1019 -13.43 -6.83 -14.16
CA PRO A 1019 -13.97 -7.79 -13.22
C PRO A 1019 -14.26 -9.13 -13.88
N LEU A 1020 -14.15 -10.22 -13.11
CA LEU A 1020 -14.54 -11.55 -13.56
C LEU A 1020 -16.00 -11.57 -14.02
N GLU A 1021 -16.32 -12.54 -14.87
CA GLU A 1021 -17.61 -12.59 -15.57
C GLU A 1021 -18.82 -12.52 -14.63
N GLN A 1022 -18.78 -13.22 -13.50
CA GLN A 1022 -19.85 -13.23 -12.50
C GLN A 1022 -20.08 -11.87 -11.81
N TYR A 1023 -19.15 -10.92 -11.95
CA TYR A 1023 -19.23 -9.57 -11.39
C TYR A 1023 -19.48 -8.49 -12.45
N ARG A 1024 -19.86 -8.88 -13.68
CA ARG A 1024 -20.21 -7.96 -14.75
C ARG A 1024 -21.73 -7.88 -14.94
N MET A 1025 -22.17 -6.88 -15.69
CA MET A 1025 -23.58 -6.69 -16.04
C MET A 1025 -23.76 -6.85 -17.56
N PRO A 1026 -23.98 -8.08 -18.05
CA PRO A 1026 -24.10 -8.34 -19.49
C PRO A 1026 -25.28 -7.58 -20.12
N TYR A 1027 -25.22 -7.36 -21.44
CA TYR A 1027 -26.35 -6.79 -22.17
C TYR A 1027 -27.49 -7.81 -22.26
N GLN A 1028 -28.50 -7.66 -21.40
CA GLN A 1028 -29.65 -8.58 -21.27
C GLN A 1028 -30.90 -7.86 -20.75
N ASP A 1029 -32.02 -8.58 -20.66
CA ASP A 1029 -33.23 -8.07 -20.01
C ASP A 1029 -32.97 -7.88 -18.50
N TYR A 1030 -33.41 -6.75 -17.94
CA TYR A 1030 -33.30 -6.43 -16.52
C TYR A 1030 -34.63 -5.98 -15.95
N SER A 1031 -34.87 -6.28 -14.68
CA SER A 1031 -36.03 -5.78 -13.95
C SER A 1031 -35.63 -5.48 -12.51
N PHE A 1032 -35.99 -4.30 -12.03
CA PHE A 1032 -35.78 -3.87 -10.67
C PHE A 1032 -37.08 -3.33 -10.10
N THR A 1033 -37.50 -3.85 -8.96
CA THR A 1033 -38.70 -3.38 -8.27
C THR A 1033 -38.39 -3.06 -6.82
N TYR A 1034 -38.74 -1.86 -6.40
CA TYR A 1034 -38.61 -1.39 -5.03
C TYR A 1034 -39.85 -0.60 -4.62
N VAL A 1035 -39.94 -0.31 -3.33
CA VAL A 1035 -41.03 0.42 -2.70
C VAL A 1035 -40.45 1.63 -1.99
N ILE A 1036 -41.11 2.77 -2.14
CA ILE A 1036 -40.88 3.99 -1.36
C ILE A 1036 -41.99 4.08 -0.31
N ARG A 1037 -41.59 4.08 0.96
CA ARG A 1037 -42.47 4.20 2.12
C ARG A 1037 -42.18 5.50 2.88
N PRO A 1038 -43.18 6.36 3.14
CA PRO A 1038 -43.06 7.49 4.05
C PRO A 1038 -42.80 7.08 5.52
N LEU A 1039 -41.99 7.85 6.26
CA LEU A 1039 -41.67 7.63 7.68
C LEU A 1039 -42.28 8.66 8.66
#